data_AF-A0A5C2HVM9-F1
#
_entry.id   AF-A0A5C2HVM9-F1
#
_cell.length_a   1.000
_cell.length_b   1.000
_cell.length_c   1.000
_cell.angle_alpha   90.00
_cell.angle_beta   90.00
_cell.angle_gamma   90.00
#
_symmetry.space_group_name_H-M   'P 1'
#
loop_
_entity.id
_entity.type
_entity.pdbx_description
1 polymer ?
#
loop_
_entity_poly.entity_id
_entity_poly.type
_entity_poly.pdbx_seq_one_letter_code
_entity_poly.pdbx_strand_id
1 'polypeptide(L)'
;MTSLCQRLALLLLLPLLSGVAAAGQQQAEALASMVAGYLFELNRDGPGQVIPPYLSDKPQIHSVAIIDAVDETLFWHYPYGEPPSEGCVAPLQRQLAAIDYDGETIGRVELCYLPAEGELLLTAAEQAWLANHAPVRVHNENNWPPFNFNDNGQPRGLSIDLMRHLAEKAGLRLAFVSGEWNELLNQAFLGDIDVMLNIAKTEQRQAYLDYVGSYAENPTVIYARKDRGDISDIDSLNGKKVAVVDGFWIDRILLDNYPLVQRLVVNNVQEALEAVLYGRAEATIGSRIVLDYAINQMMMADLEPRAKFQADDSSAELYLAVSKNNPELHSILSKALQATTMVEMGEIRQRWLGKQSRLAGLSAEQQRWIESHPTIRVGGELDWAPFDFVNESGEHQGLANDYLRRLEGLIGFKFDIQTGRSWNELLIALEQGEIDMLPAIYFSPERAKKFNFTHSYLSLSDYFFTRSDREPIHSLESLYGQRVAVVKGYAIVDWLQQHHPQIELLQSETILEGLRQVKSGQVEAFINDNPSTTYTMEQHFLSGIVINNLVPGRSPIRLHMATRSDYPELAEIISLAIKAISPVDRRQISQNWMSTIERGTATLELTDREREWLIDKPLLRFAVDPNWLPIEAITATDEGPRYEGMMADILQKIGEISSIRFELVPTERWPESVELARTGQVDMLAAVSRTPEREQFLDFSSTTIELNDGVVMHHDAEFISELSDLKGLRVGVPDGISVHHLIRQNHPEIIVMPIKGTHNGVKQLLDNTIDAFIGNLEVMSYIMNQQGIYNLKVALRLDKRRQLHIALSQQLPPEALSVLNKAIAAIPESEMDTIRYRWVGLKVGEELDYQLVFKIGLGVLVVILLILYNNYRLNRLVALKTADIERQKEALRQFNHTLEHRVAERTAELAESEQQMRSVMEILTGSIQYASRIQRSVLPREAQRRKLLPKHFILWEPRDVVGGDIYWMRQWLKGRYIVLGDCTGHGVPGAFMTLIANGAFENAIDMAPPGSPASLIGYMHRYMQQSLGQDLPEGESDDGIELGVLFIPDQGSELIFAGARFSLFYLDSDHDEVVEVKGDKCGIGYRGVSMGVLFNNRSLEQRPGRRFVMSSDGILDQVGGKKRRMMGKKRFKELLLQSRSLPIERVGGYLFEEMNRYRGEESRRDDVSVIGFELS
;
A
#
# COMPACT_ATOMS: atom_id res chain seq x y z
N MET A 1 -42.40 -47.87 17.94
CA MET A 1 -41.84 -46.55 18.33
C MET A 1 -40.79 -46.03 17.34
N THR A 2 -40.71 -46.54 16.11
CA THR A 2 -39.74 -46.10 15.09
C THR A 2 -40.38 -45.39 13.89
N SER A 3 -41.72 -45.42 13.73
CA SER A 3 -42.42 -44.74 12.63
C SER A 3 -42.96 -43.34 12.98
N LEU A 4 -42.81 -42.89 14.23
CA LEU A 4 -43.19 -41.53 14.65
C LEU A 4 -42.02 -40.53 14.52
N CYS A 5 -40.77 -41.00 14.63
CA CYS A 5 -39.57 -40.16 14.42
C CYS A 5 -39.24 -39.91 12.95
N GLN A 6 -39.62 -40.80 12.02
CA GLN A 6 -39.40 -40.58 10.58
C GLN A 6 -40.41 -39.63 9.92
N ARG A 7 -41.56 -39.37 10.53
CA ARG A 7 -42.56 -38.41 10.02
C ARG A 7 -42.38 -36.98 10.54
N LEU A 8 -41.58 -36.78 11.60
CA LEU A 8 -41.25 -35.45 12.13
C LEU A 8 -39.99 -34.84 11.49
N ALA A 9 -39.10 -35.65 10.92
CA ALA A 9 -37.91 -35.16 10.22
C ALA A 9 -38.19 -34.66 8.78
N LEU A 10 -39.30 -35.08 8.16
CA LEU A 10 -39.68 -34.66 6.80
C LEU A 10 -40.51 -33.36 6.76
N LEU A 11 -40.91 -32.83 7.92
CA LEU A 11 -41.70 -31.59 8.04
C LEU A 11 -40.87 -30.36 8.47
N LEU A 12 -39.56 -30.54 8.69
CA LEU A 12 -38.63 -29.49 9.14
C LEU A 12 -37.59 -29.06 8.08
N LEU A 13 -37.64 -29.62 6.87
CA LEU A 13 -36.76 -29.23 5.75
C LEU A 13 -37.47 -28.43 4.64
N LEU A 14 -38.73 -28.04 4.86
CA LEU A 14 -39.50 -27.20 3.94
C LEU A 14 -39.29 -25.67 4.04
N PRO A 15 -38.63 -25.05 5.06
CA PRO A 15 -38.47 -23.59 5.06
C PRO A 15 -37.20 -23.04 4.36
N LEU A 16 -36.22 -23.88 4.01
CA LEU A 16 -34.95 -23.40 3.42
C LEU A 16 -34.99 -23.32 1.88
N LEU A 17 -35.84 -24.11 1.22
CA LEU A 17 -36.07 -23.99 -0.23
C LEU A 17 -37.08 -22.87 -0.59
N SER A 18 -37.86 -22.38 0.37
CA SER A 18 -38.87 -21.34 0.13
C SER A 18 -38.32 -19.90 0.11
N GLY A 19 -37.19 -19.63 0.78
CA GLY A 19 -36.62 -18.28 0.86
C GLY A 19 -35.96 -17.79 -0.44
N VAL A 20 -35.34 -18.71 -1.20
CA VAL A 20 -34.57 -18.38 -2.41
C VAL A 20 -35.48 -18.21 -3.63
N ALA A 21 -36.49 -19.08 -3.78
CA ALA A 21 -37.52 -18.93 -4.81
C ALA A 21 -38.34 -17.64 -4.61
N ALA A 22 -38.55 -17.22 -3.36
CA ALA A 22 -39.27 -15.99 -3.04
C ALA A 22 -38.54 -14.72 -3.51
N ALA A 23 -37.20 -14.68 -3.44
CA ALA A 23 -36.43 -13.52 -3.88
C ALA A 23 -36.47 -13.33 -5.41
N GLY A 24 -36.27 -14.40 -6.18
CA GLY A 24 -36.38 -14.35 -7.64
C GLY A 24 -37.80 -14.04 -8.12
N GLN A 25 -38.81 -14.63 -7.46
CA GLN A 25 -40.22 -14.35 -7.74
C GLN A 25 -40.57 -12.88 -7.44
N GLN A 26 -40.07 -12.31 -6.35
CA GLN A 26 -40.25 -10.90 -6.00
C GLN A 26 -39.65 -9.94 -7.04
N GLN A 27 -38.50 -10.28 -7.63
CA GLN A 27 -37.92 -9.49 -8.72
C GLN A 27 -38.75 -9.59 -10.01
N ALA A 28 -39.29 -10.77 -10.33
CA ALA A 28 -40.17 -10.95 -11.48
C ALA A 28 -41.47 -10.13 -11.32
N GLU A 29 -42.06 -10.12 -10.12
CA GLU A 29 -43.27 -9.34 -9.78
C GLU A 29 -43.02 -7.83 -9.80
N ALA A 30 -41.87 -7.37 -9.30
CA ALA A 30 -41.47 -5.96 -9.35
C ALA A 30 -41.30 -5.48 -10.80
N LEU A 31 -40.64 -6.28 -11.65
CA LEU A 31 -40.52 -6.01 -13.08
C LEU A 31 -41.90 -5.97 -13.75
N ALA A 32 -42.78 -6.93 -13.44
CA ALA A 32 -44.13 -6.99 -14.00
C ALA A 32 -44.95 -5.73 -13.69
N SER A 33 -44.88 -5.25 -12.44
CA SER A 33 -45.52 -4.01 -12.03
C SER A 33 -44.92 -2.78 -12.73
N MET A 34 -43.60 -2.74 -12.91
CA MET A 34 -42.89 -1.63 -13.56
C MET A 34 -43.22 -1.49 -15.05
N VAL A 35 -43.46 -2.61 -15.75
CA VAL A 35 -43.75 -2.59 -17.20
C VAL A 35 -45.24 -2.56 -17.55
N ALA A 36 -46.13 -2.78 -16.58
CA ALA A 36 -47.58 -2.92 -16.82
C ALA A 36 -48.18 -1.72 -17.56
N GLY A 37 -47.84 -0.49 -17.16
CA GLY A 37 -48.30 0.72 -17.83
C GLY A 37 -47.80 0.85 -19.27
N TYR A 38 -46.56 0.44 -19.53
CA TYR A 38 -45.97 0.51 -20.88
C TYR A 38 -46.57 -0.52 -21.84
N LEU A 39 -46.87 -1.73 -21.37
CA LEU A 39 -47.60 -2.72 -22.19
C LEU A 39 -49.03 -2.26 -22.50
N PHE A 40 -49.74 -1.70 -21.52
CA PHE A 40 -51.09 -1.20 -21.72
C PHE A 40 -51.14 -0.07 -22.77
N GLU A 41 -50.14 0.82 -22.76
CA GLU A 41 -50.02 1.90 -23.74
C GLU A 41 -49.44 1.46 -25.10
N LEU A 42 -49.17 0.16 -25.31
CA LEU A 42 -48.51 -0.41 -26.49
C LEU A 42 -47.13 0.23 -26.79
N ASN A 43 -46.46 0.76 -25.77
CA ASN A 43 -45.16 1.41 -25.89
C ASN A 43 -44.03 0.37 -25.86
N ARG A 44 -43.64 -0.11 -27.04
CA ARG A 44 -42.61 -1.15 -27.20
C ARG A 44 -41.19 -0.73 -26.80
N ASP A 45 -40.90 0.57 -26.76
CA ASP A 45 -39.58 1.10 -26.40
C ASP A 45 -39.44 1.41 -24.91
N GLY A 46 -40.58 1.60 -24.21
CA GLY A 46 -40.64 1.95 -22.78
C GLY A 46 -39.86 0.99 -21.87
N PRO A 47 -40.04 -0.34 -21.97
CA PRO A 47 -39.30 -1.30 -21.16
C PRO A 47 -37.76 -1.16 -21.29
N GLY A 48 -37.26 -0.76 -22.46
CA GLY A 48 -35.83 -0.54 -22.70
C GLY A 48 -35.22 0.66 -21.98
N GLN A 49 -36.03 1.56 -21.43
CA GLN A 49 -35.56 2.72 -20.66
C GLN A 49 -35.52 2.45 -19.15
N VAL A 50 -36.40 1.58 -18.65
CA VAL A 50 -36.56 1.30 -17.21
C VAL A 50 -35.89 0.00 -16.76
N ILE A 51 -35.81 -1.01 -17.64
CA ILE A 51 -35.22 -2.31 -17.29
C ILE A 51 -33.68 -2.22 -17.14
N PRO A 52 -32.89 -1.63 -18.07
CA PRO A 52 -31.43 -1.62 -17.91
C PRO A 52 -30.92 -0.91 -16.65
N PRO A 53 -31.47 0.26 -16.23
CA PRO A 53 -31.11 0.86 -14.95
C PRO A 53 -31.49 -0.03 -13.75
N TYR A 54 -32.66 -0.66 -13.78
CA TYR A 54 -33.11 -1.59 -12.73
C TYR A 54 -32.24 -2.85 -12.61
N LEU A 55 -31.57 -3.25 -13.70
CA LEU A 55 -30.67 -4.40 -13.72
C LEU A 55 -29.22 -4.05 -13.36
N SER A 56 -28.85 -2.76 -13.40
CA SER A 56 -27.47 -2.30 -13.18
C SER A 56 -26.91 -2.61 -11.79
N ASP A 57 -27.77 -2.76 -10.79
CA ASP A 57 -27.47 -3.10 -9.39
C ASP A 57 -27.84 -4.56 -9.03
N LYS A 58 -28.22 -5.39 -10.02
CA LYS A 58 -28.74 -6.75 -9.81
C LYS A 58 -28.00 -7.79 -10.68
N PRO A 59 -26.70 -8.04 -10.41
CA PRO A 59 -25.90 -9.00 -11.18
C PRO A 59 -26.44 -10.44 -11.18
N GLN A 60 -27.32 -10.75 -10.23
CA GLN A 60 -28.08 -12.00 -10.17
C GLN A 60 -29.01 -12.24 -11.37
N ILE A 61 -29.47 -11.20 -12.07
CA ILE A 61 -30.40 -11.33 -13.19
C ILE A 61 -29.62 -11.43 -14.50
N HIS A 62 -29.76 -12.57 -15.19
CA HIS A 62 -28.99 -12.89 -16.40
C HIS A 62 -29.78 -12.66 -17.70
N SER A 63 -31.11 -12.77 -17.63
CA SER A 63 -31.97 -12.40 -18.74
C SER A 63 -33.34 -11.99 -18.25
N VAL A 64 -33.92 -11.01 -18.94
CA VAL A 64 -35.31 -10.59 -18.78
C VAL A 64 -36.00 -10.66 -20.13
N ALA A 65 -37.16 -11.31 -20.17
CA ALA A 65 -38.07 -11.30 -21.30
C ALA A 65 -39.44 -10.76 -20.87
N ILE A 66 -40.01 -9.88 -21.70
CA ILE A 66 -41.35 -9.36 -21.52
C ILE A 66 -42.22 -9.89 -22.66
N ILE A 67 -43.23 -10.68 -22.32
CA ILE A 67 -44.07 -11.39 -23.28
C ILE A 67 -45.51 -10.87 -23.17
N ASP A 68 -46.12 -10.53 -24.29
CA ASP A 68 -47.52 -10.09 -24.38
C ASP A 68 -48.49 -11.30 -24.19
N ALA A 69 -49.76 -11.04 -23.88
CA ALA A 69 -50.83 -12.03 -23.75
C ALA A 69 -51.05 -12.88 -25.01
N VAL A 70 -50.52 -12.48 -26.16
CA VAL A 70 -50.55 -13.23 -27.44
C VAL A 70 -49.32 -14.12 -27.66
N ASP A 71 -48.47 -14.30 -26.64
CA ASP A 71 -47.18 -15.01 -26.68
C ASP A 71 -46.12 -14.38 -27.62
N GLU A 72 -46.29 -13.12 -28.03
CA GLU A 72 -45.24 -12.35 -28.72
C GLU A 72 -44.26 -11.76 -27.71
N THR A 73 -42.95 -11.97 -27.91
CA THR A 73 -41.95 -11.32 -27.05
C THR A 73 -41.72 -9.88 -27.48
N LEU A 74 -42.02 -8.95 -26.59
CA LEU A 74 -41.95 -7.51 -26.84
C LEU A 74 -40.58 -6.92 -26.52
N PHE A 75 -39.88 -7.49 -25.54
CA PHE A 75 -38.58 -6.99 -25.11
C PHE A 75 -37.69 -8.12 -24.56
N TRP A 76 -36.40 -8.06 -24.91
CA TRP A 76 -35.34 -8.93 -24.41
C TRP A 76 -34.14 -8.10 -23.96
N HIS A 77 -33.57 -8.45 -22.81
CA HIS A 77 -32.33 -7.86 -22.37
C HIS A 77 -31.40 -8.89 -21.71
N TYR A 78 -30.14 -8.86 -22.14
CA TYR A 78 -29.02 -9.64 -21.62
C TYR A 78 -27.98 -8.67 -21.09
N PRO A 79 -27.86 -8.49 -19.76
CA PRO A 79 -26.92 -7.54 -19.18
C PRO A 79 -25.44 -7.82 -19.53
N TYR A 80 -25.12 -9.03 -19.99
CA TYR A 80 -23.73 -9.53 -20.17
C TYR A 80 -23.34 -10.00 -21.58
N GLY A 81 -24.19 -9.82 -22.60
CA GLY A 81 -23.81 -10.01 -24.02
C GLY A 81 -23.91 -11.45 -24.56
N GLU A 82 -24.72 -11.58 -25.61
CA GLU A 82 -25.17 -12.78 -26.37
C GLU A 82 -26.10 -13.80 -25.67
N PRO A 83 -27.13 -14.32 -26.38
CA PRO A 83 -28.13 -15.21 -25.82
C PRO A 83 -27.59 -16.65 -25.62
N PRO A 84 -27.92 -17.34 -24.52
CA PRO A 84 -27.68 -18.77 -24.43
C PRO A 84 -28.55 -19.50 -25.47
N SER A 85 -27.95 -20.43 -26.22
CA SER A 85 -28.65 -21.22 -27.25
C SER A 85 -29.77 -22.12 -26.70
N GLU A 86 -29.88 -22.27 -25.37
CA GLU A 86 -30.83 -23.17 -24.69
C GLU A 86 -31.55 -22.54 -23.48
N GLY A 87 -31.94 -21.25 -23.51
CA GLY A 87 -32.81 -20.68 -22.46
C GLY A 87 -32.26 -20.72 -21.02
N CYS A 88 -33.14 -20.69 -20.02
CA CYS A 88 -32.77 -20.66 -18.59
C CYS A 88 -32.26 -22.02 -18.10
N VAL A 89 -30.94 -22.25 -18.13
CA VAL A 89 -30.31 -23.51 -17.70
C VAL A 89 -29.65 -23.35 -16.33
N ALA A 90 -29.71 -24.39 -15.48
CA ALA A 90 -29.10 -24.39 -14.15
C ALA A 90 -27.62 -23.95 -14.20
N PRO A 91 -27.14 -23.11 -13.25
CA PRO A 91 -27.73 -22.82 -11.94
C PRO A 91 -28.77 -21.68 -11.92
N LEU A 92 -29.12 -21.11 -13.08
CA LEU A 92 -30.15 -20.08 -13.18
C LEU A 92 -31.54 -20.65 -12.89
N GLN A 93 -32.29 -19.99 -12.02
CA GLN A 93 -33.68 -20.28 -11.77
C GLN A 93 -34.57 -19.41 -12.66
N ARG A 94 -35.51 -20.05 -13.36
CA ARG A 94 -36.55 -19.35 -14.12
C ARG A 94 -37.68 -18.94 -13.19
N GLN A 95 -38.02 -17.66 -13.20
CA GLN A 95 -39.15 -17.09 -12.45
C GLN A 95 -40.13 -16.45 -13.42
N LEU A 96 -41.42 -16.57 -13.12
CA LEU A 96 -42.51 -16.09 -13.96
C LEU A 96 -43.45 -15.20 -13.13
N ALA A 97 -43.76 -14.03 -13.65
CA ALA A 97 -44.76 -13.14 -13.05
C ALA A 97 -45.75 -12.67 -14.11
N ALA A 98 -47.04 -12.67 -13.76
CA ALA A 98 -48.10 -12.10 -14.61
C ALA A 98 -48.01 -10.58 -14.59
N ILE A 99 -48.24 -9.95 -15.75
CA ILE A 99 -48.38 -8.50 -15.88
C ILE A 99 -49.87 -8.20 -15.88
N ASP A 100 -50.38 -7.73 -14.75
CA ASP A 100 -51.79 -7.37 -14.58
C ASP A 100 -51.97 -5.85 -14.64
N TYR A 101 -52.99 -5.39 -15.37
CA TYR A 101 -53.37 -3.98 -15.45
C TYR A 101 -54.90 -3.86 -15.41
N ASP A 102 -55.43 -3.05 -14.50
CA ASP A 102 -56.87 -2.85 -14.26
C ASP A 102 -57.71 -4.14 -14.11
N GLY A 103 -57.09 -5.18 -13.54
CA GLY A 103 -57.75 -6.47 -13.27
C GLY A 103 -57.71 -7.50 -14.42
N GLU A 104 -57.05 -7.18 -15.54
CA GLU A 104 -56.79 -8.12 -16.64
C GLU A 104 -55.30 -8.43 -16.78
N THR A 105 -54.95 -9.70 -17.03
CA THR A 105 -53.57 -10.11 -17.34
C THR A 105 -53.26 -9.82 -18.79
N ILE A 106 -52.32 -8.90 -19.03
CA ILE A 106 -51.94 -8.39 -20.35
C ILE A 106 -50.57 -8.90 -20.82
N GLY A 107 -49.88 -9.71 -20.02
CA GLY A 107 -48.59 -10.31 -20.39
C GLY A 107 -47.92 -11.07 -19.26
N ARG A 108 -46.65 -11.45 -19.44
CA ARG A 108 -45.80 -12.03 -18.40
C ARG A 108 -44.34 -11.58 -18.50
N VAL A 109 -43.67 -11.55 -17.36
CA VAL A 109 -42.21 -11.41 -17.25
C VAL A 109 -41.61 -12.79 -17.07
N GLU A 110 -40.58 -13.09 -17.86
CA GLU A 110 -39.72 -14.25 -17.63
C GLU A 110 -38.32 -13.78 -17.20
N LEU A 111 -37.88 -14.27 -16.05
CA LEU A 111 -36.64 -13.87 -15.41
C LEU A 111 -35.72 -15.08 -15.22
N CYS A 112 -34.45 -14.95 -15.62
CA CYS A 112 -33.39 -15.89 -15.23
C CYS A 112 -32.53 -15.30 -14.13
N TYR A 113 -32.51 -15.97 -12.99
CA TYR A 113 -32.00 -15.45 -11.72
C TYR A 113 -30.98 -16.39 -11.07
N LEU A 114 -29.88 -15.85 -10.54
CA LEU A 114 -28.78 -16.56 -9.87
C LEU A 114 -28.69 -16.08 -8.40
N PRO A 115 -28.90 -16.92 -7.38
CA PRO A 115 -28.94 -16.44 -5.99
C PRO A 115 -27.58 -15.93 -5.47
N ALA A 116 -27.65 -15.09 -4.42
CA ALA A 116 -26.56 -14.23 -3.93
C ALA A 116 -25.22 -14.93 -3.58
N GLU A 117 -24.13 -14.17 -3.71
CA GLU A 117 -22.73 -14.57 -3.66
C GLU A 117 -22.31 -15.39 -2.42
N GLY A 118 -21.53 -16.45 -2.66
CA GLY A 118 -20.69 -17.11 -1.67
C GLY A 118 -20.99 -18.58 -1.40
N GLU A 119 -22.23 -19.04 -1.60
CA GLU A 119 -22.57 -20.46 -1.42
C GLU A 119 -22.64 -21.19 -2.76
N LEU A 120 -21.75 -22.17 -2.96
CA LEU A 120 -21.90 -23.14 -4.05
C LEU A 120 -23.24 -23.87 -3.88
N LEU A 121 -24.16 -23.69 -4.82
CA LEU A 121 -25.41 -24.46 -4.87
C LEU A 121 -25.12 -25.90 -5.29
N LEU A 122 -24.86 -26.72 -4.28
CA LEU A 122 -24.65 -28.16 -4.43
C LEU A 122 -25.97 -28.92 -4.37
N THR A 123 -26.13 -29.89 -5.27
CA THR A 123 -27.25 -30.83 -5.22
C THR A 123 -27.10 -31.74 -4.01
N ALA A 124 -28.19 -32.37 -3.55
CA ALA A 124 -28.14 -33.35 -2.46
C ALA A 124 -27.15 -34.50 -2.75
N ALA A 125 -26.99 -34.89 -4.03
CA ALA A 125 -26.02 -35.90 -4.45
C ALA A 125 -24.58 -35.40 -4.28
N GLU A 126 -24.29 -34.16 -4.69
CA GLU A 126 -22.96 -33.54 -4.55
C GLU A 126 -22.59 -33.31 -3.07
N GLN A 127 -23.54 -32.87 -2.24
CA GLN A 127 -23.32 -32.73 -0.79
C GLN A 127 -23.04 -34.08 -0.11
N ALA A 128 -23.79 -35.13 -0.49
CA ALA A 128 -23.56 -36.48 0.00
C ALA A 128 -22.22 -37.05 -0.49
N TRP A 129 -21.80 -36.70 -1.71
CA TRP A 129 -20.51 -37.06 -2.27
C TRP A 129 -19.37 -36.40 -1.46
N LEU A 130 -19.42 -35.08 -1.22
CA LEU A 130 -18.42 -34.36 -0.42
C LEU A 130 -18.24 -34.92 0.99
N ALA A 131 -19.35 -35.27 1.65
CA ALA A 131 -19.32 -35.80 3.01
C ALA A 131 -18.64 -37.18 3.13
N ASN A 132 -18.69 -37.99 2.06
CA ASN A 132 -18.26 -39.39 2.10
C ASN A 132 -17.00 -39.69 1.26
N HIS A 133 -16.56 -38.76 0.41
CA HIS A 133 -15.43 -39.01 -0.47
C HIS A 133 -14.08 -38.89 0.26
N ALA A 134 -13.12 -39.73 -0.13
CA ALA A 134 -11.72 -39.61 0.28
C ALA A 134 -11.12 -38.30 -0.26
N PRO A 135 -9.96 -37.83 0.26
CA PRO A 135 -9.30 -36.67 -0.32
C PRO A 135 -9.07 -36.85 -1.83
N VAL A 136 -9.47 -35.85 -2.60
CA VAL A 136 -9.36 -35.83 -4.06
C VAL A 136 -7.88 -35.79 -4.44
N ARG A 137 -7.44 -36.79 -5.20
CA ARG A 137 -6.05 -36.92 -5.65
C ARG A 137 -5.82 -36.02 -6.85
N VAL A 138 -4.98 -35.01 -6.67
CA VAL A 138 -4.69 -34.00 -7.68
C VAL A 138 -3.26 -34.18 -8.19
N HIS A 139 -3.13 -34.15 -9.51
CA HIS A 139 -1.86 -34.11 -10.24
C HIS A 139 -0.96 -32.93 -9.81
N ASN A 140 0.28 -33.23 -9.40
CA ASN A 140 1.36 -32.25 -9.19
C ASN A 140 2.61 -32.69 -9.99
N GLU A 141 3.13 -31.86 -10.88
CA GLU A 141 4.32 -32.22 -11.66
C GLU A 141 5.59 -31.98 -10.87
N ASN A 142 6.65 -32.71 -11.18
CA ASN A 142 7.96 -32.42 -10.60
C ASN A 142 8.51 -31.06 -11.06
N ASN A 143 8.33 -30.68 -12.33
CA ASN A 143 8.99 -29.48 -12.87
C ASN A 143 8.28 -28.86 -14.09
N TRP A 144 7.26 -28.03 -13.83
CA TRP A 144 6.61 -27.22 -14.88
C TRP A 144 6.16 -25.82 -14.39
N PRO A 145 7.10 -24.99 -13.85
CA PRO A 145 6.79 -23.63 -13.42
C PRO A 145 6.47 -22.70 -14.61
N PRO A 146 5.60 -21.68 -14.44
CA PRO A 146 4.96 -21.28 -13.18
C PRO A 146 3.60 -21.98 -12.93
N PHE A 147 3.22 -22.98 -13.72
CA PHE A 147 1.87 -23.57 -13.66
C PHE A 147 1.73 -24.67 -12.61
N ASN A 148 2.60 -25.67 -12.63
CA ASN A 148 2.49 -26.86 -11.78
C ASN A 148 3.90 -27.43 -11.55
N PHE A 149 4.39 -27.36 -10.32
CA PHE A 149 5.70 -27.91 -10.00
C PHE A 149 5.80 -28.25 -8.52
N ASN A 150 6.73 -29.17 -8.23
CA ASN A 150 7.03 -29.58 -6.87
C ASN A 150 8.30 -28.87 -6.41
N ASP A 151 8.15 -28.01 -5.41
CA ASP A 151 9.26 -27.33 -4.75
C ASP A 151 9.52 -27.99 -3.40
N ASN A 152 10.55 -28.86 -3.35
CA ASN A 152 10.99 -29.54 -2.12
C ASN A 152 9.88 -30.31 -1.38
N GLY A 153 9.05 -31.05 -2.12
CA GLY A 153 7.93 -31.82 -1.60
C GLY A 153 6.62 -31.04 -1.52
N GLN A 154 6.61 -29.74 -1.81
CA GLN A 154 5.43 -28.88 -1.75
C GLN A 154 4.88 -28.58 -3.16
N PRO A 155 3.60 -28.89 -3.43
CA PRO A 155 2.93 -28.46 -4.66
C PRO A 155 2.85 -26.94 -4.75
N ARG A 156 3.34 -26.38 -5.86
CA ARG A 156 3.35 -24.94 -6.15
C ARG A 156 3.00 -24.66 -7.63
N GLY A 157 2.56 -23.45 -7.90
CA GLY A 157 2.24 -22.95 -9.23
C GLY A 157 0.80 -22.46 -9.37
N LEU A 158 0.54 -21.77 -10.48
CA LEU A 158 -0.74 -21.15 -10.81
C LEU A 158 -1.90 -22.14 -10.76
N SER A 159 -1.71 -23.33 -11.35
CA SER A 159 -2.76 -24.34 -11.41
C SER A 159 -3.00 -25.01 -10.05
N ILE A 160 -1.96 -25.11 -9.21
CA ILE A 160 -2.06 -25.61 -7.83
C ILE A 160 -2.86 -24.62 -6.98
N ASP A 161 -2.55 -23.33 -7.08
CA ASP A 161 -3.25 -22.29 -6.33
C ASP A 161 -4.70 -22.13 -6.78
N LEU A 162 -4.97 -22.23 -8.09
CA LEU A 162 -6.34 -22.32 -8.60
C LEU A 162 -7.06 -23.52 -8.01
N MET A 163 -6.45 -24.71 -8.02
CA MET A 163 -7.09 -25.90 -7.46
C MET A 163 -7.38 -25.78 -5.96
N ARG A 164 -6.48 -25.16 -5.18
CA ARG A 164 -6.72 -24.87 -3.75
C ARG A 164 -7.91 -23.92 -3.57
N HIS A 165 -7.98 -22.85 -4.37
CA HIS A 165 -9.09 -21.90 -4.36
C HIS A 165 -10.44 -22.58 -4.67
N LEU A 166 -10.47 -23.41 -5.72
CA LEU A 166 -11.65 -24.18 -6.09
C LEU A 166 -12.05 -25.15 -4.97
N ALA A 167 -11.07 -25.78 -4.31
CA ALA A 167 -11.32 -26.71 -3.23
C ALA A 167 -11.87 -26.02 -1.98
N GLU A 168 -11.34 -24.84 -1.64
CA GLU A 168 -11.84 -24.03 -0.53
C GLU A 168 -13.30 -23.63 -0.75
N LYS A 169 -13.63 -23.10 -1.94
CA LYS A 169 -15.02 -22.76 -2.31
C LYS A 169 -15.96 -23.96 -2.30
N ALA A 170 -15.48 -25.11 -2.74
CA ALA A 170 -16.28 -26.32 -2.86
C ALA A 170 -16.32 -27.19 -1.58
N GLY A 171 -15.52 -26.88 -0.55
CA GLY A 171 -15.36 -27.73 0.63
C GLY A 171 -14.65 -29.07 0.34
N LEU A 172 -13.77 -29.13 -0.66
CA LEU A 172 -13.02 -30.32 -1.03
C LEU A 172 -11.77 -30.52 -0.17
N ARG A 173 -11.48 -31.76 0.18
CA ARG A 173 -10.19 -32.16 0.76
C ARG A 173 -9.27 -32.62 -0.36
N LEU A 174 -8.06 -32.07 -0.45
CA LEU A 174 -7.10 -32.37 -1.50
C LEU A 174 -5.94 -33.25 -1.00
N ALA A 175 -5.45 -34.12 -1.87
CA ALA A 175 -4.18 -34.82 -1.73
C ALA A 175 -3.39 -34.69 -3.04
N PHE A 176 -2.27 -34.00 -3.03
CA PHE A 176 -1.46 -33.84 -4.23
C PHE A 176 -0.53 -35.04 -4.43
N VAL A 177 -0.55 -35.63 -5.63
CA VAL A 177 0.31 -36.75 -6.02
C VAL A 177 1.36 -36.21 -6.98
N SER A 178 2.63 -36.33 -6.58
CA SER A 178 3.76 -35.76 -7.31
C SER A 178 4.47 -36.82 -8.15
N GLY A 179 4.88 -36.45 -9.37
CA GLY A 179 5.55 -37.36 -10.29
C GLY A 179 5.78 -36.76 -11.67
N GLU A 180 6.13 -37.61 -12.63
CA GLU A 180 6.35 -37.23 -14.02
C GLU A 180 5.02 -37.18 -14.80
N TRP A 181 4.89 -36.22 -15.72
CA TRP A 181 3.65 -35.98 -16.48
C TRP A 181 3.04 -37.26 -17.09
N ASN A 182 3.85 -38.05 -17.79
CA ASN A 182 3.36 -39.26 -18.48
C ASN A 182 2.91 -40.35 -17.50
N GLU A 183 3.54 -40.45 -16.33
CA GLU A 183 3.14 -41.39 -15.28
C GLU A 183 1.78 -40.98 -14.70
N LEU A 184 1.66 -39.71 -14.31
CA LEU A 184 0.45 -39.17 -13.69
C LEU A 184 -0.74 -39.16 -14.67
N LEU A 185 -0.50 -38.90 -15.95
CA LEU A 185 -1.52 -39.00 -16.99
C LEU A 185 -2.05 -40.44 -17.14
N ASN A 186 -1.15 -41.44 -17.11
CA ASN A 186 -1.56 -42.84 -17.15
C ASN A 186 -2.34 -43.22 -15.88
N GLN A 187 -1.91 -42.76 -14.71
CA GLN A 187 -2.66 -42.94 -13.45
C GLN A 187 -4.05 -42.29 -13.53
N ALA A 188 -4.18 -41.11 -14.13
CA ALA A 188 -5.49 -40.47 -14.36
C ALA A 188 -6.40 -41.29 -15.28
N PHE A 189 -5.86 -41.89 -16.34
CA PHE A 189 -6.65 -42.80 -17.20
C PHE A 189 -7.10 -44.07 -16.47
N LEU A 190 -6.32 -44.54 -15.50
CA LEU A 190 -6.67 -45.68 -14.64
C LEU A 190 -7.61 -45.31 -13.49
N GLY A 191 -7.83 -44.02 -13.23
CA GLY A 191 -8.63 -43.52 -12.11
C GLY A 191 -7.85 -43.46 -10.79
N ASP A 192 -6.52 -43.51 -10.83
CA ASP A 192 -5.63 -43.33 -9.67
C ASP A 192 -5.34 -41.85 -9.35
N ILE A 193 -5.61 -40.97 -10.30
CA ILE A 193 -5.64 -39.50 -10.13
C ILE A 193 -7.05 -39.03 -10.47
N ASP A 194 -7.64 -38.24 -9.58
CA ASP A 194 -9.03 -37.79 -9.70
C ASP A 194 -9.12 -36.50 -10.52
N VAL A 195 -8.11 -35.64 -10.43
CA VAL A 195 -8.03 -34.35 -11.15
C VAL A 195 -6.66 -34.18 -11.82
N MET A 196 -6.67 -34.02 -13.15
CA MET A 196 -5.52 -33.56 -13.94
C MET A 196 -5.57 -32.06 -14.11
N LEU A 197 -4.50 -31.40 -13.69
CA LEU A 197 -4.30 -29.97 -13.93
C LEU A 197 -3.55 -29.75 -15.25
N ASN A 198 -3.67 -28.53 -15.78
CA ASN A 198 -2.84 -28.01 -16.86
C ASN A 198 -2.76 -28.89 -18.12
N ILE A 199 -3.89 -29.51 -18.46
CA ILE A 199 -3.98 -30.47 -19.56
C ILE A 199 -4.59 -29.85 -20.80
N ALA A 200 -3.98 -30.11 -21.96
CA ALA A 200 -4.55 -29.73 -23.25
C ALA A 200 -5.65 -30.73 -23.69
N LYS A 201 -6.74 -30.20 -24.25
CA LYS A 201 -7.88 -30.97 -24.74
C LYS A 201 -7.56 -31.65 -26.07
N THR A 202 -7.68 -32.98 -26.13
CA THR A 202 -7.50 -33.79 -27.35
C THR A 202 -8.58 -34.86 -27.44
N GLU A 203 -8.91 -35.32 -28.65
CA GLU A 203 -9.90 -36.39 -28.86
C GLU A 203 -9.53 -37.67 -28.09
N GLN A 204 -8.25 -38.06 -28.11
CA GLN A 204 -7.75 -39.24 -27.41
C GLN A 204 -7.98 -39.16 -25.90
N ARG A 205 -7.71 -38.01 -25.27
CA ARG A 205 -7.86 -37.82 -23.83
C ARG A 205 -9.34 -37.69 -23.41
N GLN A 206 -10.18 -37.12 -24.28
CA GLN A 206 -11.63 -37.06 -24.06
C GLN A 206 -12.29 -38.45 -23.97
N ALA A 207 -11.65 -39.52 -24.42
CA ALA A 207 -12.16 -40.87 -24.21
C ALA A 207 -12.18 -41.27 -22.72
N TYR A 208 -11.32 -40.67 -21.88
CA TYR A 208 -11.10 -41.07 -20.48
C TYR A 208 -11.40 -39.96 -19.46
N LEU A 209 -11.26 -38.69 -19.87
CA LEU A 209 -11.38 -37.53 -18.99
C LEU A 209 -12.47 -36.57 -19.47
N ASP A 210 -13.17 -35.95 -18.52
CA ASP A 210 -14.08 -34.84 -18.74
C ASP A 210 -13.44 -33.53 -18.31
N TYR A 211 -13.53 -32.52 -19.18
CA TYR A 211 -12.89 -31.21 -18.98
C TYR A 211 -13.86 -30.29 -18.25
N VAL A 212 -13.39 -29.65 -17.18
CA VAL A 212 -14.18 -28.74 -16.33
C VAL A 212 -14.24 -27.36 -16.97
N GLY A 213 -13.08 -26.79 -17.31
CA GLY A 213 -12.98 -25.48 -17.94
C GLY A 213 -11.53 -25.08 -18.22
N SER A 214 -11.34 -24.17 -19.18
CA SER A 214 -10.06 -23.54 -19.47
C SER A 214 -9.80 -22.41 -18.48
N TYR A 215 -8.56 -22.27 -18.01
CA TYR A 215 -8.19 -21.21 -17.05
C TYR A 215 -6.93 -20.45 -17.45
N ALA A 216 -6.21 -20.88 -18.49
CA ALA A 216 -5.04 -20.18 -19.01
C ALA A 216 -4.83 -20.51 -20.49
N GLU A 217 -4.41 -19.49 -21.25
CA GLU A 217 -3.84 -19.70 -22.57
C GLU A 217 -2.33 -19.92 -22.45
N ASN A 218 -1.81 -20.78 -23.29
CA ASN A 218 -0.43 -21.24 -23.29
C ASN A 218 0.10 -21.39 -24.72
N PRO A 219 0.33 -20.26 -25.43
CA PRO A 219 0.80 -20.31 -26.81
C PRO A 219 2.21 -20.93 -26.88
N THR A 220 2.42 -21.79 -27.88
CA THR A 220 3.73 -22.37 -28.17
C THR A 220 4.48 -21.47 -29.14
N VAL A 221 5.76 -21.21 -28.86
CA VAL A 221 6.59 -20.27 -29.60
C VAL A 221 8.00 -20.82 -29.77
N ILE A 222 8.67 -20.34 -30.80
CA ILE A 222 10.07 -20.62 -31.11
C ILE A 222 10.92 -19.53 -30.45
N TYR A 223 11.84 -19.91 -29.55
CA TYR A 223 12.85 -19.02 -28.97
C TYR A 223 14.20 -19.24 -29.64
N ALA A 224 14.90 -18.15 -29.92
CA ALA A 224 16.28 -18.17 -30.37
C ALA A 224 17.05 -17.02 -29.70
N ARG A 225 18.37 -16.99 -29.94
CA ARG A 225 19.17 -15.82 -29.57
C ARG A 225 18.80 -14.61 -30.43
N LYS A 226 18.92 -13.40 -29.88
CA LYS A 226 18.64 -12.12 -30.56
C LYS A 226 19.41 -11.93 -31.87
N ASP A 227 20.60 -12.51 -31.98
CA ASP A 227 21.44 -12.44 -33.18
C ASP A 227 20.95 -13.33 -34.33
N ARG A 228 19.93 -14.18 -34.10
CA ARG A 228 19.37 -15.14 -35.06
C ARG A 228 18.16 -14.59 -35.80
N GLY A 229 18.42 -13.53 -36.56
CA GLY A 229 17.45 -12.91 -37.47
C GLY A 229 16.92 -13.87 -38.54
N ASP A 230 17.67 -14.93 -38.85
CA ASP A 230 17.34 -15.97 -39.84
C ASP A 230 16.25 -16.96 -39.39
N ILE A 231 15.85 -16.92 -38.12
CA ILE A 231 14.78 -17.78 -37.58
C ILE A 231 13.49 -16.94 -37.49
N SER A 232 12.54 -17.24 -38.37
CA SER A 232 11.28 -16.50 -38.54
C SER A 232 10.02 -17.37 -38.45
N ASP A 233 10.16 -18.68 -38.59
CA ASP A 233 9.08 -19.67 -38.67
C ASP A 233 9.64 -21.09 -38.49
N ILE A 234 8.78 -22.11 -38.53
CA ILE A 234 9.20 -23.51 -38.40
C ILE A 234 10.04 -24.00 -39.60
N ASP A 235 9.76 -23.53 -40.81
CA ASP A 235 10.49 -23.94 -42.01
C ASP A 235 11.94 -23.44 -42.01
N SER A 236 12.18 -22.28 -41.40
CA SER A 236 13.51 -21.71 -41.17
C SER A 236 14.39 -22.60 -40.27
N LEU A 237 13.79 -23.55 -39.53
CA LEU A 237 14.51 -24.49 -38.67
C LEU A 237 14.99 -25.76 -39.41
N ASN A 238 14.63 -25.92 -40.69
CA ASN A 238 15.08 -27.06 -41.50
C ASN A 238 16.62 -27.12 -41.56
N GLY A 239 17.20 -28.26 -41.17
CA GLY A 239 18.63 -28.49 -41.09
C GLY A 239 19.33 -27.87 -39.87
N LYS A 240 18.61 -27.13 -39.01
CA LYS A 240 19.13 -26.55 -37.76
C LYS A 240 18.86 -27.47 -36.57
N LYS A 241 19.66 -27.36 -35.51
CA LYS A 241 19.43 -28.03 -34.23
C LYS A 241 18.44 -27.26 -33.38
N VAL A 242 17.41 -27.97 -32.91
CA VAL A 242 16.39 -27.44 -32.02
C VAL A 242 16.43 -28.23 -30.73
N ALA A 243 16.65 -27.53 -29.61
CA ALA A 243 16.59 -28.14 -28.30
C ALA A 243 15.12 -28.43 -27.94
N VAL A 244 14.84 -29.66 -27.53
CA VAL A 244 13.50 -30.13 -27.18
C VAL A 244 13.56 -30.99 -25.94
N VAL A 245 12.60 -30.78 -25.04
CA VAL A 245 12.54 -31.53 -23.78
C VAL A 245 12.06 -32.95 -24.04
N ASP A 246 12.75 -33.93 -23.46
CA ASP A 246 12.39 -35.34 -23.58
C ASP A 246 10.96 -35.60 -23.10
N GLY A 247 10.22 -36.43 -23.83
CA GLY A 247 8.83 -36.77 -23.51
C GLY A 247 7.77 -35.70 -23.78
N PHE A 248 8.14 -34.48 -24.20
CA PHE A 248 7.18 -33.45 -24.59
C PHE A 248 6.65 -33.71 -26.00
N TRP A 249 5.37 -33.39 -26.25
CA TRP A 249 4.71 -33.63 -27.55
C TRP A 249 5.40 -32.95 -28.73
N ILE A 250 6.10 -31.83 -28.48
CA ILE A 250 6.88 -31.09 -29.48
C ILE A 250 7.94 -31.98 -30.12
N ASP A 251 8.60 -32.84 -29.32
CA ASP A 251 9.63 -33.76 -29.82
C ASP A 251 9.07 -34.71 -30.89
N ARG A 252 7.86 -35.24 -30.62
CA ARG A 252 7.13 -36.12 -31.52
C ARG A 252 6.62 -35.41 -32.76
N ILE A 253 6.13 -34.17 -32.64
CA ILE A 253 5.68 -33.41 -33.81
C ILE A 253 6.84 -33.05 -34.73
N LEU A 254 8.00 -32.70 -34.18
CA LEU A 254 9.19 -32.48 -35.00
C LEU A 254 9.62 -33.77 -35.72
N LEU A 255 9.50 -34.92 -35.06
CA LEU A 255 9.75 -36.23 -35.70
C LEU A 255 8.78 -36.54 -36.84
N ASP A 256 7.48 -36.37 -36.62
CA ASP A 256 6.43 -36.83 -37.53
C ASP A 256 6.25 -35.86 -38.71
N ASN A 257 6.30 -34.54 -38.44
CA ASN A 257 5.91 -33.51 -39.41
C ASN A 257 7.08 -32.66 -39.93
N TYR A 258 8.19 -32.56 -39.18
CA TYR A 258 9.34 -31.72 -39.54
C TYR A 258 10.68 -32.48 -39.50
N PRO A 259 10.82 -33.60 -40.24
CA PRO A 259 11.95 -34.53 -40.11
C PRO A 259 13.31 -33.93 -40.50
N LEU A 260 13.32 -32.78 -41.17
CA LEU A 260 14.54 -32.06 -41.53
C LEU A 260 15.11 -31.23 -40.36
N VAL A 261 14.33 -30.97 -39.31
CA VAL A 261 14.79 -30.30 -38.08
C VAL A 261 15.63 -31.28 -37.27
N GLN A 262 16.86 -30.91 -36.93
CA GLN A 262 17.72 -31.75 -36.12
C GLN A 262 17.34 -31.59 -34.64
N ARG A 263 16.87 -32.63 -33.98
CA ARG A 263 16.47 -32.54 -32.57
C ARG A 263 17.66 -32.72 -31.65
N LEU A 264 17.82 -31.83 -30.68
CA LEU A 264 18.70 -31.99 -29.52
C LEU A 264 17.81 -32.25 -28.29
N VAL A 265 17.64 -33.52 -27.93
CA VAL A 265 16.81 -33.92 -26.79
C VAL A 265 17.54 -33.57 -25.49
N VAL A 266 16.86 -32.88 -24.57
CA VAL A 266 17.36 -32.44 -23.26
C VAL A 266 16.39 -32.81 -22.15
N ASN A 267 16.81 -32.77 -20.88
CA ASN A 267 16.00 -33.31 -19.79
C ASN A 267 14.92 -32.34 -19.27
N ASN A 268 15.10 -31.03 -19.47
CA ASN A 268 14.19 -30.01 -18.93
C ASN A 268 14.29 -28.67 -19.70
N VAL A 269 13.39 -27.75 -19.40
CA VAL A 269 13.30 -26.43 -20.05
C VAL A 269 14.58 -25.60 -19.86
N GLN A 270 15.20 -25.67 -18.67
CA GLN A 270 16.44 -24.95 -18.40
C GLN A 270 17.56 -25.41 -19.32
N GLU A 271 17.79 -26.72 -19.45
CA GLU A 271 18.80 -27.27 -20.36
C GLU A 271 18.52 -26.87 -21.82
N ALA A 272 17.24 -26.75 -22.21
CA ALA A 272 16.86 -26.32 -23.54
C ALA A 272 17.25 -24.86 -23.80
N LEU A 273 16.95 -23.96 -22.87
CA LEU A 273 17.31 -22.55 -22.95
C LEU A 273 18.84 -22.35 -22.93
N GLU A 274 19.55 -23.07 -22.05
CA GLU A 274 21.02 -23.06 -22.00
C GLU A 274 21.63 -23.58 -23.31
N ALA A 275 21.05 -24.63 -23.91
CA ALA A 275 21.52 -25.13 -25.18
C ALA A 275 21.43 -24.08 -26.29
N VAL A 276 20.37 -23.27 -26.32
CA VAL A 276 20.22 -22.16 -27.26
C VAL A 276 21.19 -21.02 -26.95
N LEU A 277 21.25 -20.60 -25.68
CA LEU A 277 22.10 -19.51 -25.22
C LEU A 277 23.58 -19.76 -25.54
N TYR A 278 24.07 -20.97 -25.21
CA TYR A 278 25.46 -21.37 -25.46
C TYR A 278 25.71 -21.87 -26.90
N GLY A 279 24.72 -21.82 -27.79
CA GLY A 279 24.88 -22.19 -29.19
C GLY A 279 25.07 -23.69 -29.45
N ARG A 280 24.64 -24.56 -28.53
CA ARG A 280 24.53 -26.02 -28.75
C ARG A 280 23.30 -26.37 -29.62
N ALA A 281 22.28 -25.52 -29.58
CA ALA A 281 21.13 -25.52 -30.47
C ALA A 281 20.92 -24.09 -31.00
N GLU A 282 20.25 -23.99 -32.15
CA GLU A 282 19.92 -22.71 -32.77
C GLU A 282 18.58 -22.14 -32.29
N ALA A 283 17.67 -22.99 -31.83
CA ALA A 283 16.39 -22.59 -31.24
C ALA A 283 15.88 -23.63 -30.23
N THR A 284 14.86 -23.25 -29.45
CA THR A 284 14.02 -24.14 -28.66
C THR A 284 12.55 -23.82 -28.96
N ILE A 285 11.67 -24.81 -28.83
CA ILE A 285 10.24 -24.64 -29.04
C ILE A 285 9.52 -25.05 -27.75
N GLY A 286 8.64 -24.19 -27.25
CA GLY A 286 7.94 -24.46 -26.00
C GLY A 286 6.87 -23.43 -25.67
N SER A 287 6.22 -23.65 -24.53
CA SER A 287 5.26 -22.71 -23.96
C SER A 287 5.90 -21.35 -23.73
N ARG A 288 5.29 -20.28 -24.26
CA ARG A 288 5.78 -18.92 -24.06
C ARG A 288 5.87 -18.56 -22.58
N ILE A 289 4.83 -18.87 -21.81
CA ILE A 289 4.76 -18.50 -20.39
C ILE A 289 5.84 -19.23 -19.58
N VAL A 290 6.05 -20.53 -19.84
CA VAL A 290 7.06 -21.34 -19.16
C VAL A 290 8.47 -20.85 -19.55
N LEU A 291 8.71 -20.57 -20.83
CA LEU A 291 10.00 -20.07 -21.31
C LEU A 291 10.30 -18.65 -20.80
N ASP A 292 9.34 -17.72 -20.88
CA ASP A 292 9.50 -16.35 -20.36
C ASP A 292 9.75 -16.37 -18.84
N TYR A 293 9.01 -17.21 -18.08
CA TYR A 293 9.25 -17.37 -16.65
C TYR A 293 10.67 -17.86 -16.37
N ALA A 294 11.10 -18.93 -17.05
CA ALA A 294 12.43 -19.51 -16.88
C ALA A 294 13.55 -18.53 -17.29
N ILE A 295 13.39 -17.81 -18.41
CA ILE A 295 14.34 -16.79 -18.88
C ILE A 295 14.48 -15.66 -17.85
N ASN A 296 13.36 -15.19 -17.30
CA ASN A 296 13.36 -14.10 -16.31
C ASN A 296 14.03 -14.55 -15.00
N GLN A 297 13.69 -15.74 -14.49
CA GLN A 297 14.30 -16.30 -13.27
C GLN A 297 15.82 -16.48 -13.42
N MET A 298 16.28 -16.90 -14.60
CA MET A 298 17.69 -17.14 -14.87
C MET A 298 18.43 -15.95 -15.49
N MET A 299 17.76 -14.80 -15.63
CA MET A 299 18.31 -13.56 -16.22
C MET A 299 18.92 -13.75 -17.62
N MET A 300 18.31 -14.60 -18.47
CA MET A 300 18.82 -14.94 -19.81
C MET A 300 18.39 -13.90 -20.88
N ALA A 301 18.85 -12.66 -20.74
CA ALA A 301 18.39 -11.52 -21.55
C ALA A 301 18.66 -11.62 -23.07
N ASP A 302 19.49 -12.55 -23.52
CA ASP A 302 19.88 -12.71 -24.94
C ASP A 302 18.96 -13.63 -25.75
N LEU A 303 17.93 -14.20 -25.12
CA LEU A 303 16.92 -15.04 -25.76
C LEU A 303 15.62 -14.26 -25.98
N GLU A 304 14.96 -14.49 -27.11
CA GLU A 304 13.68 -13.84 -27.42
C GLU A 304 12.75 -14.75 -28.25
N PRO A 305 11.43 -14.56 -28.18
CA PRO A 305 10.49 -15.25 -29.05
C PRO A 305 10.64 -14.74 -30.49
N ARG A 306 10.79 -15.66 -31.44
CA ARG A 306 10.97 -15.37 -32.87
C ARG A 306 9.70 -15.57 -33.69
N ALA A 307 8.95 -16.63 -33.40
CA ALA A 307 7.75 -17.00 -34.15
C ALA A 307 6.77 -17.79 -33.29
N LYS A 308 5.49 -17.75 -33.67
CA LYS A 308 4.49 -18.70 -33.14
C LYS A 308 4.73 -20.07 -33.76
N PHE A 309 4.55 -21.12 -32.96
CA PHE A 309 4.53 -22.49 -33.45
C PHE A 309 3.09 -23.01 -33.34
N GLN A 310 2.43 -23.19 -34.49
CA GLN A 310 1.11 -23.80 -34.57
C GLN A 310 1.29 -25.22 -35.11
N ALA A 311 0.91 -26.21 -34.32
CA ALA A 311 0.65 -27.55 -34.81
C ALA A 311 -0.86 -27.69 -35.06
N ASP A 312 -1.24 -28.38 -36.13
CA ASP A 312 -2.62 -28.47 -36.65
C ASP A 312 -3.66 -29.03 -35.65
N ASP A 313 -3.25 -29.52 -34.47
CA ASP A 313 -4.10 -30.27 -33.55
C ASP A 313 -3.94 -29.91 -32.06
N SER A 314 -3.24 -28.81 -31.73
CA SER A 314 -3.00 -28.41 -30.34
C SER A 314 -3.78 -27.14 -29.95
N SER A 315 -4.80 -27.29 -29.11
CA SER A 315 -5.37 -26.15 -28.38
C SER A 315 -4.30 -25.51 -27.50
N ALA A 316 -4.15 -24.19 -27.59
CA ALA A 316 -3.26 -23.42 -26.71
C ALA A 316 -3.84 -23.32 -25.28
N GLU A 317 -5.03 -23.83 -25.02
CA GLU A 317 -5.69 -23.66 -23.73
C GLU A 317 -5.34 -24.79 -22.75
N LEU A 318 -5.13 -24.40 -21.49
CA LEU A 318 -4.92 -25.31 -20.37
C LEU A 318 -6.21 -25.47 -19.58
N TYR A 319 -6.59 -26.72 -19.37
CA TYR A 319 -7.82 -27.10 -18.69
C TYR A 319 -7.54 -27.80 -17.36
N LEU A 320 -8.55 -27.79 -16.48
CA LEU A 320 -8.73 -28.83 -15.48
C LEU A 320 -9.55 -29.97 -16.10
N ALA A 321 -9.15 -31.21 -15.84
CA ALA A 321 -9.91 -32.39 -16.27
C ALA A 321 -10.05 -33.38 -15.11
N VAL A 322 -11.17 -34.10 -15.08
CA VAL A 322 -11.45 -35.13 -14.09
C VAL A 322 -11.77 -36.45 -14.77
N SER A 323 -11.71 -37.55 -14.01
CA SER A 323 -12.11 -38.85 -14.53
C SER A 323 -13.58 -38.86 -14.93
N LYS A 324 -13.90 -39.43 -16.10
CA LYS A 324 -15.30 -39.66 -16.55
C LYS A 324 -16.15 -40.48 -15.59
N ASN A 325 -15.50 -41.26 -14.72
CA ASN A 325 -16.19 -42.09 -13.74
C ASN A 325 -16.64 -41.30 -12.50
N ASN A 326 -16.42 -39.97 -12.47
CA ASN A 326 -16.74 -39.11 -11.33
C ASN A 326 -17.48 -37.83 -11.77
N PRO A 327 -18.72 -37.96 -12.26
CA PRO A 327 -19.51 -36.84 -12.75
C PRO A 327 -19.88 -35.84 -11.65
N GLU A 328 -19.99 -36.28 -10.39
CA GLU A 328 -20.21 -35.39 -9.25
C GLU A 328 -19.03 -34.45 -9.02
N LEU A 329 -17.79 -34.95 -9.08
CA LEU A 329 -16.59 -34.11 -8.96
C LEU A 329 -16.46 -33.13 -10.13
N HIS A 330 -16.78 -33.56 -11.35
CA HIS A 330 -16.85 -32.67 -12.52
C HIS A 330 -17.81 -31.50 -12.27
N SER A 331 -19.03 -31.81 -11.83
CA SER A 331 -20.07 -30.82 -11.55
C SER A 331 -19.66 -29.85 -10.44
N ILE A 332 -19.11 -30.36 -9.32
CA ILE A 332 -18.65 -29.55 -8.19
C ILE A 332 -17.56 -28.56 -8.62
N LEU A 333 -16.52 -29.04 -9.32
CA LEU A 333 -15.43 -28.18 -9.78
C LEU A 333 -15.89 -27.20 -10.86
N SER A 334 -16.84 -27.57 -11.71
CA SER A 334 -17.42 -26.67 -12.71
C SER A 334 -18.14 -25.50 -12.05
N LYS A 335 -18.95 -25.78 -11.02
CA LYS A 335 -19.63 -24.75 -10.21
C LYS A 335 -18.63 -23.88 -9.45
N ALA A 336 -17.58 -24.46 -8.89
CA ALA A 336 -16.54 -23.71 -8.17
C ALA A 336 -15.76 -22.78 -9.11
N LEU A 337 -15.44 -23.26 -10.31
CA LEU A 337 -14.75 -22.46 -11.32
C LEU A 337 -15.63 -21.32 -11.83
N GLN A 338 -16.94 -21.58 -12.03
CA GLN A 338 -17.91 -20.53 -12.40
C GLN A 338 -18.13 -19.50 -11.28
N ALA A 339 -18.08 -19.92 -10.02
CA ALA A 339 -18.20 -19.04 -8.85
C ALA A 339 -16.89 -18.32 -8.48
N THR A 340 -15.81 -18.52 -9.24
CA THR A 340 -14.54 -17.81 -9.06
C THR A 340 -14.60 -16.48 -9.79
N THR A 341 -14.40 -15.37 -9.07
CA THR A 341 -14.52 -14.02 -9.65
C THR A 341 -13.29 -13.65 -10.48
N MET A 342 -13.44 -12.64 -11.34
CA MET A 342 -12.32 -12.10 -12.13
C MET A 342 -11.23 -11.47 -11.25
N VAL A 343 -11.58 -10.98 -10.05
CA VAL A 343 -10.60 -10.45 -9.08
C VAL A 343 -9.78 -11.59 -8.49
N GLU A 344 -10.43 -12.65 -8.00
CA GLU A 344 -9.77 -13.83 -7.44
C GLU A 344 -8.85 -14.51 -8.47
N MET A 345 -9.35 -14.70 -9.70
CA MET A 345 -8.54 -15.25 -10.80
C MET A 345 -7.37 -14.30 -11.16
N GLY A 346 -7.60 -12.98 -11.11
CA GLY A 346 -6.57 -11.97 -11.31
C GLY A 346 -5.45 -12.04 -10.27
N GLU A 347 -5.78 -12.20 -9.00
CA GLU A 347 -4.81 -12.34 -7.89
C GLU A 347 -3.99 -13.62 -8.01
N ILE A 348 -4.63 -14.76 -8.34
CA ILE A 348 -3.93 -16.03 -8.60
C ILE A 348 -2.96 -15.86 -9.78
N ARG A 349 -3.38 -15.23 -10.87
CA ARG A 349 -2.52 -15.00 -12.05
C ARG A 349 -1.38 -14.03 -11.76
N GLN A 350 -1.63 -12.93 -11.05
CA GLN A 350 -0.64 -11.91 -10.73
C GLN A 350 0.53 -12.49 -9.93
N ARG A 351 0.25 -13.40 -8.97
CA ARG A 351 1.27 -14.06 -8.14
C ARG A 351 2.29 -14.85 -8.95
N TRP A 352 1.86 -15.46 -10.05
CA TRP A 352 2.68 -16.40 -10.82
C TRP A 352 3.21 -15.84 -12.15
N LEU A 353 2.49 -14.91 -12.79
CA LEU A 353 2.80 -14.43 -14.15
C LEU A 353 3.40 -13.02 -14.19
N GLY A 354 3.40 -12.28 -13.07
CA GLY A 354 3.98 -10.93 -12.99
C GLY A 354 3.34 -9.91 -13.96
N LYS A 355 4.00 -8.75 -14.14
CA LYS A 355 3.50 -7.59 -14.92
C LYS A 355 3.51 -7.76 -16.46
N GLN A 356 3.53 -8.98 -16.99
CA GLN A 356 3.64 -9.20 -18.43
C GLN A 356 2.52 -10.08 -18.98
N SER A 357 1.40 -9.46 -19.29
CA SER A 357 0.57 -9.94 -20.40
C SER A 357 0.51 -8.82 -21.44
N ARG A 358 1.04 -9.07 -22.65
CA ARG A 358 0.83 -8.16 -23.79
C ARG A 358 -0.67 -8.07 -24.06
N LEU A 359 -1.12 -6.91 -24.54
CA LEU A 359 -2.53 -6.65 -24.79
C LEU A 359 -3.16 -7.71 -25.70
N ALA A 360 -4.14 -8.46 -25.18
CA ALA A 360 -4.91 -9.44 -25.94
C ALA A 360 -6.08 -8.77 -26.66
N GLY A 361 -6.56 -9.36 -27.76
CA GLY A 361 -7.73 -8.88 -28.49
C GLY A 361 -7.49 -7.75 -29.49
N LEU A 362 -6.23 -7.50 -29.90
CA LEU A 362 -5.91 -6.55 -30.97
C LEU A 362 -6.34 -7.08 -32.34
N SER A 363 -6.92 -6.20 -33.17
CA SER A 363 -7.22 -6.54 -34.57
C SER A 363 -5.94 -6.63 -35.40
N ALA A 364 -5.98 -7.34 -36.53
CA ALA A 364 -4.84 -7.43 -37.45
C ALA A 364 -4.43 -6.06 -38.03
N GLU A 365 -5.34 -5.09 -38.04
CA GLU A 365 -5.06 -3.70 -38.44
C GLU A 365 -4.36 -2.93 -37.33
N GLN A 366 -4.85 -3.04 -36.08
CA GLN A 366 -4.21 -2.43 -34.91
C GLN A 366 -2.80 -3.00 -34.68
N GLN A 367 -2.60 -4.30 -34.89
CA GLN A 367 -1.29 -4.94 -34.81
C GLN A 367 -0.29 -4.34 -35.81
N ARG A 368 -0.71 -4.18 -37.08
CA ARG A 368 0.10 -3.53 -38.13
C ARG A 368 0.34 -2.04 -37.84
N TRP A 369 -0.63 -1.37 -37.24
CA TRP A 369 -0.49 0.01 -36.81
C TRP A 369 0.62 0.15 -35.76
N ILE A 370 0.63 -0.74 -34.75
CA ILE A 370 1.67 -0.78 -33.71
C ILE A 370 3.05 -1.03 -34.33
N GLU A 371 3.16 -1.98 -35.25
CA GLU A 371 4.42 -2.32 -35.94
C GLU A 371 4.96 -1.17 -36.80
N SER A 372 4.07 -0.35 -37.39
CA SER A 372 4.44 0.79 -38.23
C SER A 372 4.72 2.09 -37.46
N HIS A 373 4.31 2.16 -36.18
CA HIS A 373 4.49 3.33 -35.32
C HIS A 373 5.18 2.94 -34.00
N PRO A 374 6.48 2.57 -34.03
CA PRO A 374 7.20 2.08 -32.85
C PRO A 374 7.42 3.17 -31.78
N THR A 375 7.26 4.44 -32.14
CA THR A 375 7.44 5.58 -31.23
C THR A 375 6.30 6.57 -31.41
N ILE A 376 5.73 7.03 -30.29
CA ILE A 376 4.62 7.99 -30.24
C ILE A 376 5.13 9.24 -29.53
N ARG A 377 5.02 10.41 -30.16
CA ARG A 377 5.42 11.70 -29.57
C ARG A 377 4.33 12.18 -28.62
N VAL A 378 4.66 12.33 -27.35
CA VAL A 378 3.71 12.70 -26.29
C VAL A 378 4.08 14.07 -25.74
N GLY A 379 3.13 15.00 -25.70
CA GLY A 379 3.34 16.29 -25.05
C GLY A 379 3.17 16.19 -23.53
N GLY A 380 4.20 16.50 -22.75
CA GLY A 380 4.14 16.57 -21.28
C GLY A 380 4.01 18.00 -20.78
N GLU A 381 3.05 18.24 -19.88
CA GLU A 381 2.78 19.55 -19.29
C GLU A 381 3.87 19.95 -18.27
N LEU A 382 4.01 21.25 -18.02
CA LEU A 382 5.02 21.79 -17.12
C LEU A 382 4.58 21.76 -15.65
N ASP A 383 3.35 22.17 -15.36
CA ASP A 383 2.94 22.56 -14.00
C ASP A 383 1.55 22.07 -13.56
N TRP A 384 1.07 20.95 -14.11
CA TRP A 384 -0.23 20.36 -13.74
C TRP A 384 -0.10 19.14 -12.80
N ALA A 385 0.68 19.32 -11.73
CA ALA A 385 0.84 18.32 -10.69
C ALA A 385 -0.48 18.13 -9.89
N PRO A 386 -0.80 16.90 -9.42
CA PRO A 386 0.01 15.68 -9.51
C PRO A 386 -0.26 14.85 -10.78
N PHE A 387 -0.93 15.39 -11.80
CA PHE A 387 -1.34 14.63 -12.98
C PHE A 387 -0.27 14.57 -14.05
N ASP A 388 0.20 15.72 -14.54
CA ASP A 388 1.12 15.84 -15.67
C ASP A 388 1.99 17.09 -15.43
N PHE A 389 3.26 16.89 -15.07
CA PHE A 389 4.15 18.00 -14.74
C PHE A 389 5.62 17.58 -14.89
N VAL A 390 6.53 18.56 -14.84
CA VAL A 390 7.98 18.30 -14.80
C VAL A 390 8.57 18.61 -13.43
N ASN A 391 9.52 17.79 -12.98
CA ASN A 391 10.29 18.08 -11.77
C ASN A 391 11.36 19.16 -12.01
N GLU A 392 12.06 19.59 -10.95
CA GLU A 392 13.11 20.62 -11.06
C GLU A 392 14.28 20.24 -11.99
N SER A 393 14.49 18.93 -12.24
CA SER A 393 15.46 18.43 -13.22
C SER A 393 14.95 18.39 -14.66
N GLY A 394 13.69 18.77 -14.91
CA GLY A 394 13.07 18.79 -16.23
C GLY A 394 12.53 17.43 -16.69
N GLU A 395 12.44 16.45 -15.80
CA GLU A 395 11.88 15.13 -16.11
C GLU A 395 10.36 15.13 -15.93
N HIS A 396 9.64 14.52 -16.87
CA HIS A 396 8.18 14.34 -16.79
C HIS A 396 7.80 13.38 -15.66
N GLN A 397 6.83 13.78 -14.85
CA GLN A 397 6.34 13.12 -13.63
C GLN A 397 4.81 13.20 -13.58
N GLY A 398 4.23 12.57 -12.56
CA GLY A 398 2.80 12.59 -12.31
C GLY A 398 2.09 11.31 -12.71
N LEU A 399 0.80 11.28 -12.38
CA LEU A 399 -0.10 10.16 -12.64
C LEU A 399 -0.09 9.77 -14.13
N ALA A 400 -0.10 10.74 -15.04
CA ALA A 400 -0.06 10.53 -16.49
C ALA A 400 1.21 9.78 -16.91
N ASN A 401 2.37 10.13 -16.33
CA ASN A 401 3.64 9.46 -16.61
C ASN A 401 3.65 7.99 -16.16
N ASP A 402 3.03 7.69 -15.02
CA ASP A 402 2.93 6.31 -14.51
C ASP A 402 1.99 5.46 -15.37
N TYR A 403 0.91 6.06 -15.88
CA TYR A 403 0.07 5.42 -16.90
C TYR A 403 0.84 5.17 -18.20
N LEU A 404 1.58 6.15 -18.73
CA LEU A 404 2.40 5.96 -19.94
C LEU A 404 3.38 4.79 -19.78
N ARG A 405 4.13 4.74 -18.67
CA ARG A 405 5.07 3.64 -18.38
C ARG A 405 4.37 2.29 -18.32
N ARG A 406 3.15 2.24 -17.77
CA ARG A 406 2.37 1.00 -17.75
C ARG A 406 1.90 0.59 -19.15
N LEU A 407 1.47 1.56 -19.96
CA LEU A 407 1.01 1.33 -21.32
C LEU A 407 2.15 0.85 -22.24
N GLU A 408 3.38 1.34 -22.07
CA GLU A 408 4.56 0.83 -22.82
C GLU A 408 4.71 -0.69 -22.66
N GLY A 409 4.54 -1.20 -21.43
CA GLY A 409 4.66 -2.64 -21.14
C GLY A 409 3.53 -3.49 -21.71
N LEU A 410 2.33 -2.92 -21.89
CA LEU A 410 1.15 -3.63 -22.39
C LEU A 410 1.08 -3.63 -23.92
N ILE A 411 1.36 -2.48 -24.55
CA ILE A 411 1.15 -2.26 -25.99
C ILE A 411 2.43 -2.51 -26.79
N GLY A 412 3.59 -2.13 -26.26
CA GLY A 412 4.88 -2.23 -26.94
C GLY A 412 5.36 -0.96 -27.66
N PHE A 413 4.65 0.17 -27.53
CA PHE A 413 5.15 1.47 -27.96
C PHE A 413 6.33 1.96 -27.12
N LYS A 414 7.11 2.88 -27.69
CA LYS A 414 7.91 3.84 -26.92
C LYS A 414 7.25 5.21 -26.95
N PHE A 415 7.05 5.80 -25.78
CA PHE A 415 6.57 7.18 -25.69
C PHE A 415 7.76 8.13 -25.63
N ASP A 416 7.90 8.97 -26.66
CA ASP A 416 8.87 10.06 -26.70
C ASP A 416 8.23 11.31 -26.11
N ILE A 417 8.53 11.59 -24.84
CA ILE A 417 7.88 12.65 -24.07
C ILE A 417 8.59 13.98 -24.31
N GLN A 418 7.87 14.93 -24.89
CA GLN A 418 8.34 16.27 -25.23
C GLN A 418 7.78 17.28 -24.21
N THR A 419 8.67 17.85 -23.41
CA THR A 419 8.35 18.88 -22.40
C THR A 419 8.81 20.27 -22.88
N GLY A 420 8.49 21.32 -22.12
CA GLY A 420 9.00 22.68 -22.38
C GLY A 420 8.02 23.61 -23.11
N ARG A 421 6.77 23.18 -23.30
CA ARG A 421 5.68 23.96 -23.90
C ARG A 421 4.59 24.19 -22.85
N SER A 422 3.93 25.33 -22.89
CA SER A 422 2.72 25.59 -22.09
C SER A 422 1.53 24.77 -22.57
N TRP A 423 0.51 24.58 -21.71
CA TRP A 423 -0.74 23.90 -22.06
C TRP A 423 -1.34 24.33 -23.40
N ASN A 424 -1.40 25.64 -23.66
CA ASN A 424 -1.97 26.15 -24.91
C ASN A 424 -1.09 25.82 -26.13
N GLU A 425 0.23 25.84 -25.98
CA GLU A 425 1.16 25.44 -27.03
C GLU A 425 1.09 23.93 -27.30
N LEU A 426 0.85 23.11 -26.26
CA LEU A 426 0.63 21.67 -26.38
C LEU A 426 -0.66 21.34 -27.15
N LEU A 427 -1.75 22.06 -26.89
CA LEU A 427 -3.00 21.90 -27.66
C LEU A 427 -2.80 22.25 -29.14
N ILE A 428 -2.10 23.34 -29.43
CA ILE A 428 -1.77 23.74 -30.81
C ILE A 428 -0.88 22.70 -31.48
N ALA A 429 0.12 22.17 -30.75
CA ALA A 429 1.02 21.14 -31.24
C ALA A 429 0.30 19.84 -31.61
N LEU A 430 -0.70 19.43 -30.81
CA LEU A 430 -1.53 18.27 -31.10
C LEU A 430 -2.42 18.52 -32.34
N GLU A 431 -3.01 19.71 -32.46
CA GLU A 431 -3.84 20.10 -33.61
C GLU A 431 -3.03 20.18 -34.92
N GLN A 432 -1.75 20.55 -34.83
CA GLN A 432 -0.83 20.64 -35.98
C GLN A 432 -0.07 19.32 -36.27
N GLY A 433 -0.22 18.29 -35.42
CA GLY A 433 0.47 17.00 -35.57
C GLY A 433 1.97 17.04 -35.26
N GLU A 434 2.43 18.05 -34.51
CA GLU A 434 3.81 18.12 -33.99
C GLU A 434 4.05 17.10 -32.87
N ILE A 435 3.00 16.83 -32.10
CA ILE A 435 2.90 15.70 -31.16
C ILE A 435 1.73 14.81 -31.58
N ASP A 436 1.78 13.53 -31.21
CA ASP A 436 0.77 12.55 -31.60
C ASP A 436 -0.31 12.39 -30.52
N MET A 437 0.03 12.71 -29.27
CA MET A 437 -0.85 12.49 -28.12
C MET A 437 -0.56 13.45 -26.95
N LEU A 438 -1.60 13.73 -26.16
CA LEU A 438 -1.50 14.27 -24.80
C LEU A 438 -1.90 13.20 -23.78
N PRO A 439 -1.11 12.99 -22.71
CA PRO A 439 -1.32 11.91 -21.76
C PRO A 439 -2.35 12.26 -20.69
N ALA A 440 -2.64 13.54 -20.49
CA ALA A 440 -3.69 14.03 -19.61
C ALA A 440 -4.45 15.18 -20.28
N ILE A 441 -5.77 15.03 -20.41
CA ILE A 441 -6.65 16.09 -20.88
C ILE A 441 -8.08 15.88 -20.39
N TYR A 442 -8.76 16.96 -19.99
CA TYR A 442 -10.19 16.91 -19.72
C TYR A 442 -11.00 16.85 -21.01
N PHE A 443 -11.96 15.92 -21.04
CA PHE A 443 -12.93 15.82 -22.13
C PHE A 443 -13.84 17.04 -22.18
N SER A 444 -14.07 17.57 -23.39
CA SER A 444 -15.17 18.50 -23.67
C SER A 444 -15.76 18.25 -25.06
N PRO A 445 -17.06 18.53 -25.27
CA PRO A 445 -17.68 18.39 -26.59
C PRO A 445 -16.98 19.19 -27.69
N GLU A 446 -16.43 20.38 -27.37
CA GLU A 446 -15.70 21.20 -28.34
C GLU A 446 -14.35 20.59 -28.71
N ARG A 447 -13.62 20.00 -27.76
CA ARG A 447 -12.35 19.31 -28.04
C ARG A 447 -12.56 18.00 -28.79
N ALA A 448 -13.67 17.30 -28.56
CA ALA A 448 -14.03 16.07 -29.28
C ALA A 448 -14.29 16.32 -30.78
N LYS A 449 -14.50 17.58 -31.21
CA LYS A 449 -14.55 17.93 -32.64
C LYS A 449 -13.16 17.98 -33.29
N LYS A 450 -12.09 18.07 -32.50
CA LYS A 450 -10.70 18.27 -32.97
C LYS A 450 -9.78 17.09 -32.72
N PHE A 451 -10.05 16.30 -31.68
CA PHE A 451 -9.18 15.22 -31.19
C PHE A 451 -9.97 13.95 -30.93
N ASN A 452 -9.29 12.80 -31.01
CA ASN A 452 -9.84 11.52 -30.55
C ASN A 452 -9.53 11.34 -29.06
N PHE A 453 -10.46 10.77 -28.30
CA PHE A 453 -10.32 10.58 -26.86
C PHE A 453 -10.32 9.10 -26.51
N THR A 454 -9.48 8.71 -25.55
CA THR A 454 -9.48 7.35 -25.01
C THR A 454 -10.65 7.12 -24.05
N HIS A 455 -10.80 5.91 -23.51
CA HIS A 455 -11.54 5.73 -22.26
C HIS A 455 -10.91 6.56 -21.13
N SER A 456 -11.78 7.08 -20.25
CA SER A 456 -11.32 7.80 -19.07
C SER A 456 -10.63 6.84 -18.10
N TYR A 457 -9.56 7.30 -17.48
CA TYR A 457 -8.83 6.56 -16.46
C TYR A 457 -8.89 7.21 -15.07
N LEU A 458 -9.49 8.40 -14.95
CA LEU A 458 -9.72 9.11 -13.70
C LEU A 458 -10.92 10.05 -13.82
N SER A 459 -11.77 10.10 -12.80
CA SER A 459 -12.89 11.04 -12.70
C SER A 459 -12.66 11.97 -11.52
N LEU A 460 -12.85 13.27 -11.73
CA LEU A 460 -12.62 14.33 -10.78
C LEU A 460 -13.82 15.26 -10.72
N SER A 461 -13.75 16.17 -9.76
CA SER A 461 -14.80 17.12 -9.44
C SER A 461 -14.16 18.48 -9.16
N ASP A 462 -14.78 19.56 -9.61
CA ASP A 462 -14.32 20.92 -9.31
C ASP A 462 -14.91 21.43 -7.99
N TYR A 463 -14.09 22.16 -7.26
CA TYR A 463 -14.43 22.75 -5.99
C TYR A 463 -14.24 24.27 -6.03
N PHE A 464 -14.94 24.95 -5.14
CA PHE A 464 -14.63 26.34 -4.84
C PHE A 464 -13.49 26.42 -3.83
N PHE A 465 -12.51 27.28 -4.11
CA PHE A 465 -11.46 27.65 -3.18
C PHE A 465 -11.63 29.11 -2.80
N THR A 466 -11.85 29.38 -1.51
CA THR A 466 -12.04 30.74 -0.99
C THR A 466 -11.08 31.00 0.15
N ARG A 467 -11.02 32.25 0.60
CA ARG A 467 -10.33 32.56 1.85
C ARG A 467 -11.04 31.91 3.04
N SER A 468 -10.28 31.56 4.06
CA SER A 468 -10.78 30.92 5.29
C SER A 468 -11.71 31.79 6.13
N ASP A 469 -11.74 33.10 5.88
CA ASP A 469 -12.57 34.08 6.60
C ASP A 469 -13.88 34.42 5.86
N ARG A 470 -14.25 33.61 4.87
CA ARG A 470 -15.48 33.76 4.10
C ARG A 470 -16.42 32.58 4.31
N GLU A 471 -17.71 32.86 4.22
CA GLU A 471 -18.75 31.82 4.22
C GLU A 471 -18.60 30.91 3.00
N PRO A 472 -18.87 29.60 3.13
CA PRO A 472 -18.82 28.67 2.01
C PRO A 472 -19.80 29.04 0.89
N ILE A 473 -19.35 28.89 -0.36
CA ILE A 473 -20.20 29.11 -1.54
C ILE A 473 -21.08 27.88 -1.74
N HIS A 474 -22.40 28.07 -1.68
CA HIS A 474 -23.38 26.98 -1.84
C HIS A 474 -24.01 26.92 -3.24
N SER A 475 -23.89 27.98 -4.06
CA SER A 475 -24.47 28.03 -5.40
C SER A 475 -23.69 28.98 -6.34
N LEU A 476 -23.77 28.73 -7.65
CA LEU A 476 -23.11 29.58 -8.66
C LEU A 476 -23.79 30.95 -8.81
N GLU A 477 -25.09 31.04 -8.52
CA GLU A 477 -25.87 32.29 -8.57
C GLU A 477 -25.35 33.31 -7.54
N SER A 478 -24.81 32.85 -6.42
CA SER A 478 -24.19 33.72 -5.42
C SER A 478 -22.94 34.47 -5.93
N LEU A 479 -22.36 33.98 -7.03
CA LEU A 479 -21.18 34.56 -7.69
C LEU A 479 -21.53 35.46 -8.88
N TYR A 480 -22.81 35.71 -9.16
CA TYR A 480 -23.21 36.60 -10.26
C TYR A 480 -22.76 38.04 -9.99
N GLY A 481 -22.02 38.61 -10.96
CA GLY A 481 -21.36 39.90 -10.84
C GLY A 481 -20.10 39.90 -9.96
N GLN A 482 -19.68 38.75 -9.44
CA GLN A 482 -18.42 38.59 -8.72
C GLN A 482 -17.31 38.13 -9.66
N ARG A 483 -16.07 38.44 -9.28
CA ARG A 483 -14.87 37.97 -9.99
C ARG A 483 -14.46 36.59 -9.48
N VAL A 484 -14.29 35.64 -10.39
CA VAL A 484 -13.88 34.27 -10.08
C VAL A 484 -12.64 33.92 -10.90
N ALA A 485 -11.59 33.44 -10.24
CA ALA A 485 -10.39 32.98 -10.91
C ALA A 485 -10.58 31.58 -11.51
N VAL A 486 -10.08 31.39 -12.73
CA VAL A 486 -10.04 30.11 -13.45
C VAL A 486 -8.73 30.02 -14.23
N VAL A 487 -8.20 28.82 -14.46
CA VAL A 487 -6.99 28.67 -15.28
C VAL A 487 -7.36 28.80 -16.76
N LYS A 488 -6.57 29.60 -17.49
CA LYS A 488 -6.77 29.88 -18.91
C LYS A 488 -6.69 28.59 -19.73
N GLY A 489 -7.67 28.38 -20.61
CA GLY A 489 -7.74 27.21 -21.48
C GLY A 489 -8.19 25.91 -20.79
N TYR A 490 -8.59 25.94 -19.52
CA TYR A 490 -9.20 24.79 -18.85
C TYR A 490 -10.68 24.67 -19.23
N ALA A 491 -11.22 23.44 -19.22
CA ALA A 491 -12.60 23.16 -19.63
C ALA A 491 -13.67 23.88 -18.78
N ILE A 492 -13.32 24.36 -17.58
CA ILE A 492 -14.20 25.18 -16.74
C ILE A 492 -14.53 26.54 -17.38
N VAL A 493 -13.61 27.09 -18.17
CA VAL A 493 -13.78 28.40 -18.80
C VAL A 493 -14.95 28.36 -19.78
N ASP A 494 -14.94 27.39 -20.70
CA ASP A 494 -16.00 27.21 -21.69
C ASP A 494 -17.35 26.92 -21.01
N TRP A 495 -17.34 26.08 -19.98
CA TRP A 495 -18.56 25.69 -19.27
C TRP A 495 -19.21 26.87 -18.54
N LEU A 496 -18.42 27.68 -17.81
CA LEU A 496 -18.93 28.88 -17.11
C LEU A 496 -19.41 29.94 -18.11
N GLN A 497 -18.70 30.15 -19.20
CA GLN A 497 -19.13 31.11 -20.23
C GLN A 497 -20.45 30.71 -20.90
N GLN A 498 -20.67 29.40 -21.08
CA GLN A 498 -21.89 28.89 -21.70
C GLN A 498 -23.09 28.88 -20.73
N HIS A 499 -22.90 28.50 -19.47
CA HIS A 499 -24.00 28.24 -18.53
C HIS A 499 -24.21 29.37 -17.51
N HIS A 500 -23.15 30.13 -17.17
CA HIS A 500 -23.15 31.18 -16.15
C HIS A 500 -22.42 32.46 -16.61
N PRO A 501 -22.80 33.07 -17.75
CA PRO A 501 -22.13 34.24 -18.32
C PRO A 501 -22.14 35.49 -17.43
N GLN A 502 -22.94 35.50 -16.36
CA GLN A 502 -23.02 36.59 -15.37
C GLN A 502 -21.85 36.59 -14.38
N ILE A 503 -21.03 35.53 -14.32
CA ILE A 503 -19.82 35.47 -13.50
C ILE A 503 -18.67 36.13 -14.25
N GLU A 504 -17.96 37.08 -13.61
CA GLU A 504 -16.81 37.72 -14.22
C GLU A 504 -15.57 36.84 -14.07
N LEU A 505 -15.09 36.23 -15.16
CA LEU A 505 -13.96 35.31 -15.11
C LEU A 505 -12.62 36.05 -15.21
N LEU A 506 -11.75 35.85 -14.21
CA LEU A 506 -10.35 36.27 -14.25
C LEU A 506 -9.48 35.05 -14.63
N GLN A 507 -8.98 35.02 -15.85
CA GLN A 507 -8.17 33.91 -16.34
C GLN A 507 -6.72 34.05 -15.87
N SER A 508 -6.27 33.08 -15.07
CA SER A 508 -4.90 32.94 -14.58
C SER A 508 -4.10 32.03 -15.51
N GLU A 509 -2.79 32.24 -15.64
CA GLU A 509 -1.93 31.37 -16.44
C GLU A 509 -1.59 30.06 -15.69
N THR A 510 -1.63 30.06 -14.35
CA THR A 510 -1.31 28.88 -13.51
C THR A 510 -2.28 28.73 -12.32
N ILE A 511 -2.34 27.53 -11.73
CA ILE A 511 -3.11 27.26 -10.49
C ILE A 511 -2.62 28.15 -9.34
N LEU A 512 -1.29 28.30 -9.21
CA LEU A 512 -0.65 29.13 -8.18
C LEU A 512 -1.07 30.60 -8.28
N GLU A 513 -1.17 31.14 -9.50
CA GLU A 513 -1.65 32.49 -9.73
C GLU A 513 -3.11 32.65 -9.27
N GLY A 514 -4.00 31.72 -9.65
CA GLY A 514 -5.40 31.72 -9.21
C GLY A 514 -5.55 31.69 -7.69
N LEU A 515 -4.78 30.86 -7.01
CA LEU A 515 -4.74 30.81 -5.54
C LEU A 515 -4.23 32.12 -4.91
N ARG A 516 -3.23 32.77 -5.51
CA ARG A 516 -2.74 34.08 -5.04
C ARG A 516 -3.78 35.19 -5.24
N GLN A 517 -4.57 35.13 -6.30
CA GLN A 517 -5.67 36.06 -6.54
C GLN A 517 -6.76 35.91 -5.45
N VAL A 518 -7.09 34.68 -5.05
CA VAL A 518 -8.01 34.43 -3.91
C VAL A 518 -7.43 34.98 -2.61
N LYS A 519 -6.17 34.63 -2.29
CA LYS A 519 -5.50 35.06 -1.06
C LYS A 519 -5.40 36.57 -0.92
N SER A 520 -5.17 37.28 -2.02
CA SER A 520 -5.11 38.75 -2.05
C SER A 520 -6.49 39.42 -2.06
N GLY A 521 -7.58 38.66 -2.18
CA GLY A 521 -8.94 39.17 -2.29
C GLY A 521 -9.25 39.84 -3.63
N GLN A 522 -8.47 39.56 -4.68
CA GLN A 522 -8.75 40.05 -6.03
C GLN A 522 -9.98 39.38 -6.64
N VAL A 523 -10.19 38.10 -6.31
CA VAL A 523 -11.36 37.30 -6.71
C VAL A 523 -12.06 36.76 -5.46
N GLU A 524 -13.35 36.48 -5.59
CA GLU A 524 -14.17 35.90 -4.51
C GLU A 524 -13.88 34.40 -4.33
N ALA A 525 -13.62 33.70 -5.44
CA ALA A 525 -13.28 32.28 -5.45
C ALA A 525 -12.34 31.93 -6.60
N PHE A 526 -11.65 30.80 -6.45
CA PHE A 526 -10.98 30.07 -7.53
C PHE A 526 -11.71 28.75 -7.74
N ILE A 527 -11.93 28.35 -8.99
CA ILE A 527 -12.59 27.08 -9.33
C ILE A 527 -11.59 26.18 -10.05
N ASN A 528 -11.33 25.01 -9.47
CA ASN A 528 -10.45 23.99 -10.03
C ASN A 528 -10.69 22.61 -9.37
N ASP A 529 -10.02 21.56 -9.83
CA ASP A 529 -10.05 20.25 -9.16
C ASP A 529 -9.30 20.26 -7.81
N ASN A 530 -9.76 19.42 -6.88
CA ASN A 530 -9.15 19.30 -5.55
C ASN A 530 -7.68 18.81 -5.58
N PRO A 531 -7.35 17.70 -6.27
CA PRO A 531 -5.99 17.16 -6.24
C PRO A 531 -4.90 18.15 -6.63
N SER A 532 -5.04 18.82 -7.77
CA SER A 532 -4.02 19.74 -8.27
C SER A 532 -3.90 21.00 -7.45
N THR A 533 -5.04 21.50 -6.94
CA THR A 533 -5.07 22.70 -6.12
C THR A 533 -4.46 22.48 -4.74
N THR A 534 -4.81 21.37 -4.09
CA THR A 534 -4.25 21.01 -2.78
C THR A 534 -2.75 20.74 -2.87
N TYR A 535 -2.31 19.98 -3.89
CA TYR A 535 -0.87 19.79 -4.14
C TYR A 535 -0.14 21.13 -4.31
N THR A 536 -0.71 22.06 -5.09
CA THR A 536 -0.12 23.41 -5.29
C THR A 536 -0.09 24.21 -3.99
N MET A 537 -1.15 24.14 -3.17
CA MET A 537 -1.20 24.80 -1.87
C MET A 537 -0.12 24.28 -0.92
N GLU A 538 0.09 22.97 -0.87
CA GLU A 538 1.12 22.33 -0.04
C GLU A 538 2.53 22.70 -0.50
N GLN A 539 2.83 22.56 -1.79
CA GLN A 539 4.14 22.87 -2.36
C GLN A 539 4.56 24.33 -2.12
N HIS A 540 3.60 25.26 -2.15
CA HIS A 540 3.85 26.69 -1.97
C HIS A 540 3.50 27.22 -0.58
N PHE A 541 3.20 26.34 0.39
CA PHE A 541 2.85 26.69 1.77
C PHE A 541 1.74 27.76 1.87
N LEU A 542 0.72 27.65 1.01
CA LEU A 542 -0.38 28.60 0.95
C LEU A 542 -1.42 28.30 2.04
N SER A 543 -1.30 29.00 3.17
CA SER A 543 -2.30 29.04 4.23
C SER A 543 -3.37 30.12 4.00
N GLY A 544 -4.53 29.96 4.64
CA GLY A 544 -5.64 30.92 4.64
C GLY A 544 -6.63 30.77 3.47
N ILE A 545 -6.50 29.69 2.69
CA ILE A 545 -7.45 29.27 1.65
C ILE A 545 -8.08 27.94 2.10
N VAL A 546 -9.38 27.79 1.93
CA VAL A 546 -10.14 26.59 2.28
C VAL A 546 -10.84 26.02 1.05
N ILE A 547 -11.00 24.71 1.05
CA ILE A 547 -11.81 23.98 0.09
C ILE A 547 -13.26 24.07 0.58
N ASN A 548 -14.15 24.60 -0.26
CA ASN A 548 -15.58 24.70 0.02
C ASN A 548 -16.33 23.57 -0.70
N ASN A 549 -17.60 23.81 -1.04
CA ASN A 549 -18.46 22.85 -1.70
C ASN A 549 -17.99 22.53 -3.13
N LEU A 550 -18.43 21.37 -3.60
CA LEU A 550 -18.44 21.00 -5.01
C LEU A 550 -19.18 22.07 -5.84
N VAL A 551 -18.70 22.35 -7.05
CA VAL A 551 -19.41 23.23 -7.99
C VAL A 551 -20.73 22.57 -8.42
N PRO A 552 -21.90 23.12 -8.04
CA PRO A 552 -23.19 22.49 -8.31
C PRO A 552 -23.55 22.53 -9.79
N GLY A 553 -24.26 21.51 -10.27
CA GLY A 553 -24.74 21.43 -11.66
C GLY A 553 -23.67 21.03 -12.69
N ARG A 554 -22.41 20.83 -12.26
CA ARG A 554 -21.33 20.36 -13.13
C ARG A 554 -21.14 18.85 -12.96
N SER A 555 -21.23 18.11 -14.05
CA SER A 555 -20.89 16.67 -14.04
C SER A 555 -19.41 16.46 -13.71
N PRO A 556 -19.04 15.32 -13.09
CA PRO A 556 -17.64 14.98 -12.85
C PRO A 556 -16.81 15.10 -14.13
N ILE A 557 -15.69 15.82 -14.04
CA ILE A 557 -14.75 15.98 -15.14
C ILE A 557 -13.93 14.70 -15.26
N ARG A 558 -13.89 14.15 -16.46
CA ARG A 558 -13.18 12.91 -16.75
C ARG A 558 -11.84 13.25 -17.38
N LEU A 559 -10.78 12.65 -16.86
CA LEU A 559 -9.44 12.73 -17.41
C LEU A 559 -9.26 11.60 -18.42
N HIS A 560 -8.75 11.96 -19.58
CA HIS A 560 -8.52 11.08 -20.73
C HIS A 560 -7.12 11.31 -21.29
N MET A 561 -6.71 10.43 -22.20
CA MET A 561 -5.66 10.74 -23.17
C MET A 561 -6.34 11.22 -24.46
N ALA A 562 -5.70 12.14 -25.18
CA ALA A 562 -6.18 12.57 -26.49
C ALA A 562 -5.12 12.37 -27.56
N THR A 563 -5.55 11.92 -28.72
CA THR A 563 -4.71 11.77 -29.91
C THR A 563 -5.19 12.72 -31.01
N ARG A 564 -4.32 12.99 -31.99
CA ARG A 564 -4.69 13.69 -33.22
C ARG A 564 -5.89 13.01 -33.90
N SER A 565 -6.78 13.81 -34.49
CA SER A 565 -8.05 13.34 -35.06
C SER A 565 -7.89 12.32 -36.19
N ASP A 566 -6.77 12.36 -36.90
CA ASP A 566 -6.41 11.42 -37.96
C ASP A 566 -5.67 10.16 -37.48
N TYR A 567 -5.42 10.01 -36.17
CA TYR A 567 -4.97 8.75 -35.52
C TYR A 567 -6.05 8.16 -34.59
N PRO A 568 -7.20 7.70 -35.12
CA PRO A 568 -8.23 7.04 -34.32
C PRO A 568 -7.76 5.69 -33.77
N GLU A 569 -6.92 4.95 -34.50
CA GLU A 569 -6.42 3.64 -34.08
C GLU A 569 -5.57 3.74 -32.80
N LEU A 570 -4.78 4.81 -32.66
CA LEU A 570 -3.99 5.05 -31.46
C LEU A 570 -4.89 5.23 -30.22
N ALA A 571 -5.98 5.99 -30.35
CA ALA A 571 -6.93 6.20 -29.26
C ALA A 571 -7.64 4.88 -28.87
N GLU A 572 -7.99 4.05 -29.85
CA GLU A 572 -8.61 2.74 -29.61
C GLU A 572 -7.65 1.75 -28.93
N ILE A 573 -6.41 1.65 -29.42
CA ILE A 573 -5.38 0.77 -28.85
C ILE A 573 -5.09 1.16 -27.40
N ILE A 574 -4.92 2.45 -27.13
CA ILE A 574 -4.70 2.95 -25.76
C ILE A 574 -5.95 2.72 -24.90
N SER A 575 -7.14 2.86 -25.44
CA SER A 575 -8.39 2.58 -24.72
C SER A 575 -8.50 1.11 -24.28
N LEU A 576 -8.14 0.18 -25.16
CA LEU A 576 -8.05 -1.25 -24.83
C LEU A 576 -6.99 -1.49 -23.75
N ALA A 577 -5.84 -0.83 -23.87
CA ALA A 577 -4.76 -0.95 -22.90
C ALA A 577 -5.11 -0.39 -21.52
N ILE A 578 -5.75 0.78 -21.44
CA ILE A 578 -6.27 1.36 -20.20
C ILE A 578 -7.25 0.38 -19.54
N LYS A 579 -8.17 -0.21 -20.32
CA LYS A 579 -9.10 -1.25 -19.84
C LYS A 579 -8.37 -2.49 -19.28
N ALA A 580 -7.25 -2.87 -19.87
CA ALA A 580 -6.44 -4.01 -19.42
C ALA A 580 -5.57 -3.74 -18.18
N ILE A 581 -5.40 -2.47 -17.76
CA ILE A 581 -4.70 -2.15 -16.51
C ILE A 581 -5.57 -2.62 -15.32
N SER A 582 -5.00 -3.50 -14.48
CA SER A 582 -5.70 -4.09 -13.35
C SER A 582 -6.16 -3.04 -12.31
N PRO A 583 -7.25 -3.28 -11.57
CA PRO A 583 -7.67 -2.40 -10.48
C PRO A 583 -6.58 -2.17 -9.41
N VAL A 584 -5.76 -3.19 -9.12
CA VAL A 584 -4.63 -3.08 -8.18
C VAL A 584 -3.58 -2.10 -8.69
N ASP A 585 -3.21 -2.19 -9.97
CA ASP A 585 -2.23 -1.27 -10.56
C ASP A 585 -2.77 0.16 -10.67
N ARG A 586 -4.07 0.33 -10.99
CA ARG A 586 -4.71 1.65 -10.96
C ARG A 586 -4.67 2.23 -9.55
N ARG A 587 -4.98 1.44 -8.52
CA ARG A 587 -4.88 1.87 -7.11
C ARG A 587 -3.46 2.24 -6.73
N GLN A 588 -2.45 1.47 -7.14
CA GLN A 588 -1.05 1.78 -6.85
C GLN A 588 -0.60 3.10 -7.51
N ILE A 589 -0.93 3.29 -8.80
CA ILE A 589 -0.63 4.54 -9.52
C ILE A 589 -1.34 5.71 -8.81
N SER A 590 -2.60 5.53 -8.43
CA SER A 590 -3.36 6.52 -7.68
C SER A 590 -2.73 6.83 -6.32
N GLN A 591 -2.32 5.83 -5.55
CA GLN A 591 -1.70 6.01 -4.23
C GLN A 591 -0.39 6.79 -4.31
N ASN A 592 0.42 6.60 -5.35
CA ASN A 592 1.68 7.33 -5.52
C ASN A 592 1.50 8.85 -5.62
N TRP A 593 0.33 9.31 -6.11
CA TRP A 593 0.10 10.70 -6.49
C TRP A 593 -1.08 11.36 -5.76
N MET A 594 -2.00 10.57 -5.20
CA MET A 594 -3.27 11.03 -4.63
C MET A 594 -3.48 10.61 -3.16
N SER A 595 -2.48 10.00 -2.49
CA SER A 595 -2.59 9.50 -1.09
C SER A 595 -2.92 10.56 -0.03
N THR A 596 -2.74 11.84 -0.33
CA THR A 596 -3.10 12.95 0.57
C THR A 596 -4.54 13.41 0.38
N ILE A 597 -5.22 12.99 -0.71
CA ILE A 597 -6.45 13.61 -1.22
C ILE A 597 -7.71 12.74 -1.00
N GLU A 598 -7.59 11.44 -0.76
CA GLU A 598 -8.72 10.62 -0.28
C GLU A 598 -9.22 11.01 1.12
N ARG A 599 -8.54 11.96 1.79
CA ARG A 599 -8.85 12.45 3.14
C ARG A 599 -10.06 13.39 3.23
N GLY A 600 -10.81 13.63 2.15
CA GLY A 600 -11.84 14.70 2.15
C GLY A 600 -13.12 14.49 1.35
N THR A 601 -13.37 13.36 0.68
CA THR A 601 -14.55 13.26 -0.22
C THR A 601 -15.18 11.87 -0.27
N ALA A 602 -15.65 11.36 0.86
CA ALA A 602 -16.66 10.30 0.82
C ALA A 602 -18.05 10.96 0.67
N THR A 603 -18.55 11.07 -0.57
CA THR A 603 -19.96 11.42 -0.78
C THR A 603 -20.82 10.20 -0.41
N LEU A 604 -21.59 10.31 0.68
CA LEU A 604 -22.58 9.30 1.04
C LEU A 604 -23.60 9.12 -0.09
N GLU A 605 -23.73 7.89 -0.59
CA GLU A 605 -24.83 7.54 -1.49
C GLU A 605 -26.14 7.41 -0.69
N LEU A 606 -26.94 8.47 -0.69
CA LEU A 606 -28.21 8.56 0.03
C LEU A 606 -29.41 8.30 -0.90
N THR A 607 -30.36 7.50 -0.42
CA THR A 607 -31.71 7.36 -1.00
C THR A 607 -32.54 8.63 -0.73
N ASP A 608 -33.64 8.83 -1.47
CA ASP A 608 -34.47 10.02 -1.30
C ASP A 608 -35.05 10.15 0.11
N ARG A 609 -35.42 9.03 0.76
CA ARG A 609 -35.91 9.01 2.15
C ARG A 609 -34.82 9.39 3.16
N GLU A 610 -33.59 8.92 2.96
CA GLU A 610 -32.46 9.28 3.83
C GLU A 610 -32.07 10.75 3.64
N ARG A 611 -32.13 11.27 2.40
CA ARG A 611 -31.93 12.70 2.14
C ARG A 611 -33.01 13.52 2.83
N GLU A 612 -34.28 13.11 2.72
CA GLU A 612 -35.41 13.79 3.34
C GLU A 612 -35.27 13.82 4.87
N TRP A 613 -34.85 12.71 5.49
CA TRP A 613 -34.53 12.66 6.92
C TRP A 613 -33.37 13.60 7.32
N LEU A 614 -32.36 13.77 6.45
CA LEU A 614 -31.22 14.65 6.69
C LEU A 614 -31.50 16.14 6.43
N ILE A 615 -32.54 16.50 5.67
CA ILE A 615 -32.89 17.91 5.37
C ILE A 615 -33.08 18.72 6.66
N ASP A 616 -33.69 18.12 7.69
CA ASP A 616 -33.93 18.78 8.97
C ASP A 616 -32.71 18.81 9.90
N LYS A 617 -31.55 18.31 9.44
CA LYS A 617 -30.28 18.19 10.19
C LYS A 617 -30.50 17.57 11.58
N PRO A 618 -30.82 16.26 11.63
CA PRO A 618 -31.26 15.59 12.84
C PRO A 618 -30.22 15.72 13.95
N LEU A 619 -30.72 16.04 15.14
CA LEU A 619 -29.94 16.09 16.37
C LEU A 619 -30.18 14.80 17.15
N LEU A 620 -29.14 13.98 17.29
CA LEU A 620 -29.18 12.75 18.08
C LEU A 620 -28.57 13.01 19.46
N ARG A 621 -29.40 12.92 20.50
CA ARG A 621 -28.93 12.98 21.89
C ARG A 621 -28.36 11.63 22.27
N PHE A 622 -27.18 11.60 22.85
CA PHE A 622 -26.49 10.35 23.15
C PHE A 622 -25.94 10.29 24.56
N ALA A 623 -25.88 9.09 25.13
CA ALA A 623 -25.17 8.81 26.37
C ALA A 623 -24.02 7.83 26.11
N VAL A 624 -23.05 7.82 27.03
CA VAL A 624 -21.78 7.09 26.90
C VAL A 624 -21.44 6.39 28.22
N ASP A 625 -20.40 5.55 28.24
CA ASP A 625 -19.71 5.23 29.49
C ASP A 625 -18.86 6.43 29.92
N PRO A 626 -19.16 7.10 31.05
CA PRO A 626 -18.48 8.33 31.42
C PRO A 626 -17.03 8.11 31.89
N ASN A 627 -16.59 6.87 32.13
CA ASN A 627 -15.29 6.58 32.74
C ASN A 627 -14.52 5.46 32.02
N TRP A 628 -14.44 5.48 30.69
CA TRP A 628 -13.88 4.37 29.90
C TRP A 628 -12.80 4.77 28.89
N LEU A 629 -11.91 5.70 29.25
CA LEU A 629 -10.74 6.02 28.44
C LEU A 629 -9.85 4.79 28.20
N PRO A 630 -9.30 4.61 27.00
CA PRO A 630 -9.31 5.55 25.87
C PRO A 630 -10.49 5.39 24.91
N ILE A 631 -11.49 4.55 25.22
CA ILE A 631 -12.64 4.30 24.32
C ILE A 631 -13.57 5.53 24.30
N GLU A 632 -14.10 5.89 25.46
CA GLU A 632 -14.98 7.05 25.68
C GLU A 632 -14.99 7.47 27.15
N ALA A 633 -15.09 8.77 27.42
CA ALA A 633 -15.29 9.30 28.77
C ALA A 633 -15.89 10.70 28.74
N ILE A 634 -16.39 11.13 29.90
CA ILE A 634 -16.82 12.50 30.16
C ILE A 634 -15.84 13.13 31.16
N THR A 635 -15.13 14.16 30.72
CA THR A 635 -14.18 14.88 31.56
C THR A 635 -14.73 16.24 31.96
N ALA A 636 -14.65 16.57 33.24
CA ALA A 636 -15.09 17.87 33.74
C ALA A 636 -14.08 18.96 33.35
N THR A 637 -14.55 20.03 32.72
CA THR A 637 -13.75 21.22 32.40
C THR A 637 -14.40 22.48 32.95
N ASP A 638 -13.64 23.58 33.03
CA ASP A 638 -14.16 24.88 33.49
C ASP A 638 -15.28 25.43 32.58
N GLU A 639 -15.40 24.91 31.35
CA GLU A 639 -16.44 25.28 30.36
C GLU A 639 -17.64 24.29 30.32
N GLY A 640 -17.61 23.21 31.11
CA GLY A 640 -18.65 22.17 31.16
C GLY A 640 -18.12 20.74 30.95
N PRO A 641 -19.01 19.72 30.95
CA PRO A 641 -18.62 18.34 30.66
C PRO A 641 -18.19 18.19 29.19
N ARG A 642 -16.98 17.67 28.97
CA ARG A 642 -16.42 17.42 27.63
C ARG A 642 -16.40 15.93 27.33
N TYR A 643 -16.87 15.57 26.14
CA TYR A 643 -16.78 14.21 25.62
C TYR A 643 -15.41 13.97 24.96
N GLU A 644 -14.72 12.90 25.34
CA GLU A 644 -13.40 12.55 24.80
C GLU A 644 -13.18 11.04 24.73
N GLY A 645 -12.23 10.59 23.90
CA GLY A 645 -11.93 9.19 23.62
C GLY A 645 -11.96 8.87 22.12
N MET A 646 -11.61 7.64 21.75
CA MET A 646 -11.66 7.18 20.36
C MET A 646 -13.05 7.34 19.75
N MET A 647 -14.11 7.05 20.52
CA MET A 647 -15.48 7.19 20.05
C MET A 647 -15.93 8.66 19.92
N ALA A 648 -15.28 9.60 20.60
CA ALA A 648 -15.48 11.02 20.35
C ALA A 648 -14.92 11.45 19.00
N ASP A 649 -13.71 11.01 18.67
CA ASP A 649 -13.09 11.26 17.35
C ASP A 649 -13.91 10.59 16.22
N ILE A 650 -14.41 9.37 16.43
CA ILE A 650 -15.24 8.66 15.44
C ILE A 650 -16.60 9.34 15.25
N LEU A 651 -17.29 9.74 16.33
CA LEU A 651 -18.56 10.45 16.21
C LEU A 651 -18.40 11.83 15.54
N GLN A 652 -17.28 12.52 15.79
CA GLN A 652 -16.95 13.74 15.07
C GLN A 652 -16.87 13.47 13.55
N LYS A 653 -16.18 12.39 13.15
CA LYS A 653 -16.04 12.01 11.73
C LYS A 653 -17.37 11.64 11.09
N ILE A 654 -18.19 10.86 11.80
CA ILE A 654 -19.54 10.53 11.35
C ILE A 654 -20.35 11.82 11.13
N GLY A 655 -20.24 12.80 12.04
CA GLY A 655 -20.91 14.09 11.91
C GLY A 655 -20.43 14.91 10.72
N GLU A 656 -19.11 14.96 10.49
CA GLU A 656 -18.50 15.62 9.33
C GLU A 656 -18.97 15.00 8.00
N ILE A 657 -19.08 13.68 7.94
CA ILE A 657 -19.42 12.92 6.73
C ILE A 657 -20.93 12.91 6.45
N SER A 658 -21.77 12.76 7.48
CA SER A 658 -23.23 12.61 7.35
C SER A 658 -24.04 13.88 7.57
N SER A 659 -23.43 14.94 8.12
CA SER A 659 -24.10 16.15 8.63
C SER A 659 -25.07 15.91 9.80
N ILE A 660 -25.07 14.72 10.43
CA ILE A 660 -25.79 14.46 11.68
C ILE A 660 -25.14 15.27 12.82
N ARG A 661 -25.96 15.86 13.69
CA ARG A 661 -25.49 16.54 14.91
C ARG A 661 -25.65 15.63 16.11
N PHE A 662 -24.65 15.59 16.97
CA PHE A 662 -24.65 14.80 18.20
C PHE A 662 -24.63 15.71 19.42
N GLU A 663 -25.49 15.43 20.40
CA GLU A 663 -25.54 16.16 21.68
C GLU A 663 -25.34 15.18 22.84
N LEU A 664 -24.31 15.40 23.66
CA LEU A 664 -24.04 14.57 24.82
C LEU A 664 -25.06 14.85 25.93
N VAL A 665 -25.71 13.80 26.43
CA VAL A 665 -26.45 13.82 27.70
C VAL A 665 -25.53 13.23 28.78
N PRO A 666 -24.96 14.07 29.66
CA PRO A 666 -23.96 13.61 30.62
C PRO A 666 -24.59 12.70 31.67
N THR A 667 -23.92 11.60 31.98
CA THR A 667 -24.27 10.64 33.04
C THR A 667 -23.08 10.42 33.95
N GLU A 668 -23.33 9.95 35.17
CA GLU A 668 -22.24 9.64 36.12
C GLU A 668 -21.79 8.18 36.01
N ARG A 669 -22.69 7.28 35.57
CA ARG A 669 -22.46 5.84 35.59
C ARG A 669 -23.10 5.15 34.38
N TRP A 670 -22.42 4.13 33.84
CA TRP A 670 -22.92 3.36 32.71
C TRP A 670 -24.37 2.81 32.84
N PRO A 671 -24.81 2.27 33.99
CA PRO A 671 -26.21 1.84 34.13
C PRO A 671 -27.25 2.95 33.95
N GLU A 672 -26.89 4.20 34.27
CA GLU A 672 -27.73 5.37 34.02
C GLU A 672 -27.87 5.63 32.51
N SER A 673 -26.76 5.59 31.76
CA SER A 673 -26.75 5.71 30.29
C SER A 673 -27.67 4.68 29.62
N VAL A 674 -27.60 3.42 30.07
CA VAL A 674 -28.45 2.34 29.55
C VAL A 674 -29.92 2.57 29.90
N GLU A 675 -30.23 3.06 31.09
CA GLU A 675 -31.61 3.35 31.51
C GLU A 675 -32.21 4.54 30.73
N LEU A 676 -31.41 5.58 30.47
CA LEU A 676 -31.83 6.70 29.61
C LEU A 676 -32.15 6.21 28.19
N ALA A 677 -31.34 5.30 27.64
CA ALA A 677 -31.59 4.72 26.32
C ALA A 677 -32.85 3.84 26.32
N ARG A 678 -33.03 3.01 27.36
CA ARG A 678 -34.20 2.14 27.54
C ARG A 678 -35.51 2.91 27.67
N THR A 679 -35.47 4.07 28.31
CA THR A 679 -36.63 4.95 28.51
C THR A 679 -36.85 5.94 27.35
N GLY A 680 -35.97 5.95 26.34
CA GLY A 680 -36.04 6.86 25.19
C GLY A 680 -35.68 8.31 25.51
N GLN A 681 -35.00 8.56 26.64
CA GLN A 681 -34.51 9.89 27.01
C GLN A 681 -33.28 10.30 26.22
N VAL A 682 -32.51 9.33 25.73
CA VAL A 682 -31.48 9.51 24.71
C VAL A 682 -31.81 8.68 23.48
N ASP A 683 -31.34 9.15 22.34
CA ASP A 683 -31.60 8.58 21.02
C ASP A 683 -30.52 7.54 20.65
N MET A 684 -29.36 7.57 21.34
CA MET A 684 -28.18 6.77 20.99
C MET A 684 -27.28 6.41 22.20
N LEU A 685 -26.61 5.26 22.13
CA LEU A 685 -25.42 4.90 22.93
C LEU A 685 -24.21 4.78 22.01
N ALA A 686 -23.10 5.47 22.33
CA ALA A 686 -21.97 5.60 21.42
C ALA A 686 -21.10 4.33 21.33
N ALA A 687 -20.70 3.72 22.46
CA ALA A 687 -19.84 2.53 22.47
C ALA A 687 -20.47 1.38 23.27
N VAL A 688 -21.17 0.47 22.59
CA VAL A 688 -21.90 -0.60 23.27
C VAL A 688 -21.75 -1.96 22.60
N SER A 689 -21.58 -3.00 23.42
CA SER A 689 -21.65 -4.38 22.96
C SER A 689 -23.10 -4.83 22.76
N ARG A 690 -23.32 -5.54 21.65
CA ARG A 690 -24.60 -6.17 21.29
C ARG A 690 -24.94 -7.33 22.22
N THR A 691 -26.12 -7.31 22.84
CA THR A 691 -26.63 -8.39 23.71
C THR A 691 -28.11 -8.66 23.46
N PRO A 692 -28.60 -9.91 23.66
CA PRO A 692 -30.02 -10.24 23.44
C PRO A 692 -31.00 -9.41 24.28
N GLU A 693 -30.58 -8.90 25.43
CA GLU A 693 -31.39 -8.02 26.29
C GLU A 693 -31.54 -6.62 25.66
N ARG A 694 -30.45 -6.07 25.10
CA ARG A 694 -30.44 -4.71 24.52
C ARG A 694 -31.09 -4.65 23.15
N GLU A 695 -31.02 -5.72 22.37
CA GLU A 695 -31.73 -5.85 21.08
C GLU A 695 -33.25 -5.74 21.21
N GLN A 696 -33.79 -5.90 22.42
CA GLN A 696 -35.23 -5.74 22.66
C GLN A 696 -35.70 -4.27 22.58
N PHE A 697 -34.78 -3.31 22.68
CA PHE A 697 -35.11 -1.88 22.69
C PHE A 697 -34.13 -0.97 21.93
N LEU A 698 -33.04 -1.52 21.37
CA LEU A 698 -32.05 -0.80 20.58
C LEU A 698 -31.72 -1.54 19.29
N ASP A 699 -31.48 -0.76 18.23
CA ASP A 699 -30.90 -1.24 16.98
C ASP A 699 -29.41 -0.91 16.92
N PHE A 700 -28.60 -1.81 16.35
CA PHE A 700 -27.14 -1.70 16.40
C PHE A 700 -26.55 -1.41 15.02
N SER A 701 -25.58 -0.49 14.97
CA SER A 701 -24.77 -0.23 13.80
C SER A 701 -23.86 -1.41 13.43
N SER A 702 -23.25 -1.31 12.26
CA SER A 702 -22.02 -2.02 11.93
C SER A 702 -20.94 -1.79 12.99
N THR A 703 -20.02 -2.74 13.13
CA THR A 703 -18.95 -2.70 14.13
C THR A 703 -18.10 -1.45 13.95
N THR A 704 -17.94 -0.68 15.03
CA THR A 704 -17.19 0.58 15.04
C THR A 704 -15.77 0.38 15.57
N ILE A 705 -15.62 -0.40 16.65
CA ILE A 705 -14.32 -0.73 17.25
C ILE A 705 -14.27 -2.22 17.59
N GLU A 706 -13.15 -2.86 17.28
CA GLU A 706 -12.81 -4.20 17.80
C GLU A 706 -11.78 -4.08 18.91
N LEU A 707 -12.00 -4.82 19.99
CA LEU A 707 -11.25 -4.75 21.23
C LEU A 707 -10.74 -6.13 21.63
N ASN A 708 -9.47 -6.23 22.04
CA ASN A 708 -8.90 -7.49 22.50
C ASN A 708 -9.09 -7.64 24.01
N ASP A 709 -9.72 -8.74 24.44
CA ASP A 709 -9.79 -9.06 25.86
C ASP A 709 -8.59 -9.92 26.28
N GLY A 710 -8.14 -9.75 27.51
CA GLY A 710 -7.02 -10.52 28.04
C GLY A 710 -6.91 -10.46 29.54
N VAL A 711 -6.01 -11.29 30.05
CA VAL A 711 -5.65 -11.43 31.46
C VAL A 711 -4.36 -10.65 31.69
N VAL A 712 -4.37 -9.75 32.65
CA VAL A 712 -3.17 -9.05 33.15
C VAL A 712 -2.85 -9.57 34.54
N MET A 713 -1.57 -9.83 34.79
CA MET A 713 -1.04 -10.31 36.07
C MET A 713 0.23 -9.54 36.41
N HIS A 714 0.77 -9.72 37.62
CA HIS A 714 2.10 -9.22 37.92
C HIS A 714 3.17 -9.87 37.04
N HIS A 715 4.26 -9.14 36.76
CA HIS A 715 5.33 -9.61 35.86
C HIS A 715 6.00 -10.91 36.35
N ASP A 716 6.09 -11.10 37.68
CA ASP A 716 6.64 -12.28 38.34
C ASP A 716 5.63 -13.44 38.51
N ALA A 717 4.37 -13.27 38.08
CA ALA A 717 3.38 -14.32 38.13
C ALA A 717 3.75 -15.51 37.22
N GLU A 718 3.33 -16.72 37.60
CA GLU A 718 3.55 -17.92 36.80
C GLU A 718 2.93 -17.78 35.40
N PHE A 719 3.56 -18.43 34.42
CA PHE A 719 3.06 -18.43 33.05
C PHE A 719 1.75 -19.21 32.96
N ILE A 720 0.75 -18.62 32.30
CA ILE A 720 -0.54 -19.24 32.03
C ILE A 720 -0.73 -19.41 30.53
N SER A 721 -1.33 -20.52 30.13
CA SER A 721 -1.59 -20.86 28.72
C SER A 721 -3.08 -20.86 28.37
N GLU A 722 -3.94 -21.07 29.37
CA GLU A 722 -5.39 -21.12 29.22
C GLU A 722 -6.10 -20.56 30.47
N LEU A 723 -7.39 -20.23 30.37
CA LEU A 723 -8.16 -19.65 31.48
C LEU A 723 -8.27 -20.59 32.69
N SER A 724 -8.24 -21.91 32.48
CA SER A 724 -8.26 -22.94 33.53
C SER A 724 -7.05 -22.84 34.47
N ASP A 725 -5.93 -22.27 34.02
CA ASP A 725 -4.73 -22.07 34.82
C ASP A 725 -4.94 -21.02 35.94
N LEU A 726 -6.02 -20.22 35.87
CA LEU A 726 -6.42 -19.25 36.91
C LEU A 726 -7.17 -19.88 38.09
N LYS A 727 -7.26 -21.22 38.14
CA LYS A 727 -7.98 -21.95 39.20
C LYS A 727 -7.46 -21.59 40.58
N GLY A 728 -8.38 -21.16 41.45
CA GLY A 728 -8.07 -20.80 42.84
C GLY A 728 -7.43 -19.41 43.03
N LEU A 729 -7.15 -18.68 41.95
CA LEU A 729 -6.72 -17.28 42.01
C LEU A 729 -7.92 -16.34 42.15
N ARG A 730 -7.71 -15.20 42.84
CA ARG A 730 -8.68 -14.11 42.93
C ARG A 730 -8.60 -13.30 41.64
N VAL A 731 -9.56 -13.51 40.75
CA VAL A 731 -9.57 -12.89 39.43
C VAL A 731 -10.55 -11.72 39.43
N GLY A 732 -10.02 -10.50 39.32
CA GLY A 732 -10.84 -9.32 39.16
C GLY A 732 -11.46 -9.25 37.76
N VAL A 733 -12.76 -8.99 37.68
CA VAL A 733 -13.49 -8.78 36.42
C VAL A 733 -14.36 -7.53 36.58
N PRO A 734 -14.44 -6.62 35.58
CA PRO A 734 -15.35 -5.49 35.66
C PRO A 734 -16.79 -5.92 35.96
N ASP A 735 -17.46 -5.18 36.83
CA ASP A 735 -18.84 -5.46 37.25
C ASP A 735 -19.84 -5.13 36.13
N GLY A 736 -20.87 -5.97 35.93
CA GLY A 736 -21.95 -5.72 34.96
C GLY A 736 -21.62 -5.95 33.47
N ILE A 737 -20.47 -6.52 33.10
CA ILE A 737 -20.13 -6.84 31.69
C ILE A 737 -20.31 -8.32 31.34
N SER A 738 -20.46 -8.62 30.05
CA SER A 738 -20.71 -9.97 29.50
C SER A 738 -19.65 -11.02 29.89
N VAL A 739 -18.39 -10.62 30.08
CA VAL A 739 -17.30 -11.50 30.50
C VAL A 739 -17.49 -12.05 31.92
N HIS A 740 -18.07 -11.27 32.84
CA HIS A 740 -18.36 -11.73 34.20
C HIS A 740 -19.35 -12.91 34.21
N HIS A 741 -20.35 -12.89 33.34
CA HIS A 741 -21.31 -13.99 33.19
C HIS A 741 -20.69 -15.22 32.50
N LEU A 742 -19.88 -15.00 31.45
CA LEU A 742 -19.27 -16.08 30.67
C LEU A 742 -18.28 -16.90 31.51
N ILE A 743 -17.45 -16.24 32.31
CA ILE A 743 -16.45 -16.92 33.16
C ILE A 743 -17.14 -17.73 34.26
N ARG A 744 -18.19 -17.19 34.91
CA ARG A 744 -18.93 -17.94 35.93
C ARG A 744 -19.66 -19.16 35.37
N GLN A 745 -20.08 -19.11 34.11
CA GLN A 745 -20.80 -20.21 33.47
C GLN A 745 -19.85 -21.31 32.98
N ASN A 746 -18.71 -20.92 32.38
CA ASN A 746 -17.80 -21.86 31.71
C ASN A 746 -16.60 -22.28 32.58
N HIS A 747 -16.24 -21.49 33.59
CA HIS A 747 -15.09 -21.70 34.48
C HIS A 747 -15.45 -21.45 35.96
N PRO A 748 -16.36 -22.25 36.55
CA PRO A 748 -16.79 -22.08 37.95
C PRO A 748 -15.66 -22.28 38.99
N GLU A 749 -14.53 -22.85 38.58
CA GLU A 749 -13.33 -23.05 39.39
C GLU A 749 -12.50 -21.77 39.67
N ILE A 750 -12.79 -20.68 38.97
CA ILE A 750 -12.11 -19.39 39.12
C ILE A 750 -12.81 -18.54 40.20
N ILE A 751 -12.05 -17.96 41.14
CA ILE A 751 -12.61 -17.08 42.18
C ILE A 751 -12.80 -15.68 41.60
N VAL A 752 -13.96 -15.44 40.97
CA VAL A 752 -14.28 -14.17 40.31
C VAL A 752 -14.66 -13.08 41.32
N MET A 753 -13.90 -12.00 41.33
CA MET A 753 -14.11 -10.80 42.13
C MET A 753 -14.66 -9.66 41.24
N PRO A 754 -15.90 -9.20 41.45
CA PRO A 754 -16.43 -8.07 40.69
C PRO A 754 -15.72 -6.76 41.07
N ILE A 755 -15.21 -6.04 40.07
CA ILE A 755 -14.46 -4.79 40.23
C ILE A 755 -15.20 -3.64 39.57
N LYS A 756 -15.28 -2.49 40.25
CA LYS A 756 -15.90 -1.28 39.73
C LYS A 756 -14.94 -0.54 38.79
N GLY A 757 -14.96 -0.89 37.51
CA GLY A 757 -14.19 -0.24 36.44
C GLY A 757 -12.74 -0.75 36.32
N THR A 758 -12.18 -0.58 35.13
CA THR A 758 -10.86 -1.13 34.75
C THR A 758 -9.71 -0.51 35.52
N HIS A 759 -9.78 0.80 35.81
CA HIS A 759 -8.76 1.52 36.59
C HIS A 759 -8.60 0.95 38.00
N ASN A 760 -9.71 0.71 38.71
CA ASN A 760 -9.68 0.05 40.01
C ASN A 760 -9.19 -1.39 39.93
N GLY A 761 -9.42 -2.09 38.82
CA GLY A 761 -8.90 -3.43 38.57
C GLY A 761 -7.39 -3.46 38.49
N VAL A 762 -6.81 -2.59 37.66
CA VAL A 762 -5.35 -2.43 37.56
C VAL A 762 -4.74 -2.02 38.90
N LYS A 763 -5.39 -1.09 39.63
CA LYS A 763 -4.93 -0.68 40.96
C LYS A 763 -4.97 -1.82 41.98
N GLN A 764 -6.06 -2.57 42.05
CA GLN A 764 -6.18 -3.73 42.94
C GLN A 764 -5.19 -4.85 42.61
N LEU A 765 -4.84 -4.98 41.32
CA LEU A 765 -3.77 -5.89 40.90
C LEU A 765 -2.42 -5.42 41.44
N LEU A 766 -2.08 -4.13 41.31
CA LEU A 766 -0.85 -3.55 41.88
C LEU A 766 -0.76 -3.66 43.40
N ASP A 767 -1.89 -3.46 44.08
CA ASP A 767 -1.99 -3.55 45.54
C ASP A 767 -2.02 -5.03 46.03
N ASN A 768 -1.89 -6.02 45.14
CA ASN A 768 -1.97 -7.46 45.41
C ASN A 768 -3.28 -7.92 46.09
N THR A 769 -4.37 -7.15 45.94
CA THR A 769 -5.69 -7.53 46.46
C THR A 769 -6.43 -8.51 45.56
N ILE A 770 -6.03 -8.59 44.29
CA ILE A 770 -6.39 -9.64 43.33
C ILE A 770 -5.10 -10.18 42.67
N ASP A 771 -5.16 -11.40 42.16
CA ASP A 771 -3.99 -12.11 41.60
C ASP A 771 -3.93 -12.02 40.07
N ALA A 772 -5.08 -11.82 39.43
CA ALA A 772 -5.20 -11.54 38.00
C ALA A 772 -6.36 -10.59 37.75
N PHE A 773 -6.31 -9.84 36.66
CA PHE A 773 -7.40 -8.98 36.22
C PHE A 773 -7.73 -9.25 34.76
N ILE A 774 -9.01 -9.50 34.46
CA ILE A 774 -9.50 -9.74 33.10
C ILE A 774 -10.20 -8.49 32.62
N GLY A 775 -9.68 -7.93 31.53
CA GLY A 775 -10.21 -6.70 30.97
C GLY A 775 -9.81 -6.52 29.52
N ASN A 776 -10.16 -5.35 28.98
CA ASN A 776 -9.76 -4.97 27.65
C ASN A 776 -8.27 -4.55 27.63
N LEU A 777 -7.48 -5.18 26.77
CA LEU A 777 -6.03 -4.99 26.71
C LEU A 777 -5.65 -3.57 26.29
N GLU A 778 -6.39 -2.96 25.37
CA GLU A 778 -6.14 -1.59 24.92
C GLU A 778 -6.37 -0.58 26.06
N VAL A 779 -7.46 -0.73 26.82
CA VAL A 779 -7.76 0.09 28.01
C VAL A 779 -6.72 -0.13 29.11
N MET A 780 -6.38 -1.38 29.42
CA MET A 780 -5.38 -1.68 30.46
C MET A 780 -4.01 -1.14 30.06
N SER A 781 -3.63 -1.27 28.78
CA SER A 781 -2.36 -0.77 28.29
C SER A 781 -2.28 0.75 28.30
N TYR A 782 -3.37 1.44 27.93
CA TYR A 782 -3.46 2.89 28.07
C TYR A 782 -3.26 3.33 29.53
N ILE A 783 -3.94 2.68 30.48
CA ILE A 783 -3.80 2.98 31.92
C ILE A 783 -2.37 2.71 32.39
N MET A 784 -1.78 1.58 32.01
CA MET A 784 -0.42 1.21 32.39
C MET A 784 0.60 2.20 31.84
N ASN A 785 0.47 2.61 30.58
CA ASN A 785 1.38 3.57 29.94
C ASN A 785 1.25 4.97 30.55
N GLN A 786 0.04 5.48 30.73
CA GLN A 786 -0.21 6.80 31.32
C GLN A 786 0.34 6.93 32.75
N GLN A 787 0.36 5.83 33.50
CA GLN A 787 0.80 5.80 34.89
C GLN A 787 2.24 5.27 35.06
N GLY A 788 2.94 4.94 33.98
CA GLY A 788 4.30 4.37 34.04
C GLY A 788 4.36 3.03 34.79
N ILE A 789 3.35 2.19 34.64
CA ILE A 789 3.24 0.88 35.31
C ILE A 789 3.93 -0.18 34.45
N TYR A 790 5.10 -0.66 34.91
CA TYR A 790 5.91 -1.67 34.21
C TYR A 790 5.96 -3.05 34.89
N ASN A 791 5.39 -3.17 36.10
CA ASN A 791 5.44 -4.38 36.92
C ASN A 791 4.24 -5.33 36.69
N LEU A 792 3.44 -5.06 35.67
CA LEU A 792 2.32 -5.89 35.21
C LEU A 792 2.62 -6.39 33.80
N LYS A 793 2.17 -7.60 33.47
CA LYS A 793 2.29 -8.20 32.13
C LYS A 793 0.93 -8.69 31.63
N VAL A 794 0.77 -8.70 30.31
CA VAL A 794 -0.32 -9.42 29.66
C VAL A 794 0.00 -10.91 29.73
N ALA A 795 -0.73 -11.64 30.57
CA ALA A 795 -0.48 -13.04 30.86
C ALA A 795 -1.18 -13.98 29.86
N LEU A 796 -2.35 -13.59 29.34
CA LEU A 796 -3.09 -14.35 28.34
C LEU A 796 -3.94 -13.42 27.47
N ARG A 797 -4.00 -13.66 26.16
CA ARG A 797 -4.95 -13.02 25.24
C ARG A 797 -6.12 -13.97 25.00
N LEU A 798 -7.34 -13.45 24.96
CA LEU A 798 -8.53 -14.24 24.67
C LEU A 798 -8.85 -14.16 23.18
N ASP A 799 -9.14 -15.31 22.56
CA ASP A 799 -9.30 -15.43 21.10
C ASP A 799 -10.49 -14.64 20.52
N LYS A 800 -11.50 -14.35 21.36
CA LYS A 800 -12.70 -13.65 20.91
C LYS A 800 -12.54 -12.14 21.07
N ARG A 801 -12.45 -11.43 19.94
CA ARG A 801 -12.50 -9.96 19.91
C ARG A 801 -13.89 -9.46 20.28
N ARG A 802 -13.91 -8.42 21.10
CA ARG A 802 -15.15 -7.73 21.49
C ARG A 802 -15.47 -6.66 20.46
N GLN A 803 -16.65 -6.75 19.87
CA GLN A 803 -17.15 -5.77 18.92
C GLN A 803 -17.99 -4.72 19.65
N LEU A 804 -17.68 -3.45 19.43
CA LEU A 804 -18.45 -2.31 19.87
C LEU A 804 -19.18 -1.70 18.69
N HIS A 805 -20.40 -1.26 18.97
CA HIS A 805 -21.32 -0.68 18.01
C HIS A 805 -21.85 0.63 18.58
N ILE A 806 -22.34 1.50 17.70
CA ILE A 806 -23.27 2.55 18.07
C ILE A 806 -24.67 1.92 18.11
N ALA A 807 -25.44 2.15 19.18
CA ALA A 807 -26.80 1.67 19.29
C ALA A 807 -27.80 2.82 19.27
N LEU A 808 -28.87 2.68 18.49
CA LEU A 808 -29.91 3.67 18.27
C LEU A 808 -31.23 3.20 18.91
N SER A 809 -32.02 4.15 19.40
CA SER A 809 -33.39 3.90 19.84
C SER A 809 -34.25 3.37 18.69
N GLN A 810 -35.00 2.30 18.94
CA GLN A 810 -35.99 1.75 17.98
C GLN A 810 -37.14 2.71 17.67
N GLN A 811 -37.24 3.85 18.37
CA GLN A 811 -38.19 4.92 18.06
C GLN A 811 -37.73 5.81 16.90
N LEU A 812 -36.46 5.73 16.50
CA LEU A 812 -35.94 6.46 15.35
C LEU A 812 -36.37 5.79 14.04
N PRO A 813 -36.52 6.57 12.95
CA PRO A 813 -36.79 6.01 11.64
C PRO A 813 -35.61 5.11 11.18
N PRO A 814 -35.86 4.03 10.43
CA PRO A 814 -34.81 3.11 9.97
C PRO A 814 -33.74 3.80 9.11
N GLU A 815 -34.10 4.91 8.47
CA GLU A 815 -33.19 5.80 7.74
C GLU A 815 -32.03 6.28 8.62
N ALA A 816 -32.25 6.51 9.93
CA ALA A 816 -31.21 6.96 10.86
C ALA A 816 -30.07 5.94 10.99
N LEU A 817 -30.42 4.65 11.15
CA LEU A 817 -29.45 3.56 11.24
C LEU A 817 -28.74 3.33 9.89
N SER A 818 -29.47 3.46 8.78
CA SER A 818 -28.93 3.31 7.44
C SER A 818 -27.89 4.39 7.12
N VAL A 819 -28.21 5.67 7.38
CA VAL A 819 -27.26 6.79 7.21
C VAL A 819 -26.05 6.62 8.10
N LEU A 820 -26.25 6.24 9.37
CA LEU A 820 -25.16 5.99 10.31
C LEU A 820 -24.20 4.91 9.80
N ASN A 821 -24.72 3.79 9.29
CA ASN A 821 -23.90 2.71 8.73
C ASN A 821 -23.14 3.13 7.49
N LYS A 822 -23.77 3.88 6.59
CA LYS A 822 -23.11 4.44 5.42
C LYS A 822 -22.01 5.43 5.80
N ALA A 823 -22.22 6.22 6.86
CA ALA A 823 -21.22 7.14 7.38
C ALA A 823 -20.04 6.41 8.04
N ILE A 824 -20.30 5.34 8.79
CA ILE A 824 -19.23 4.47 9.35
C ILE A 824 -18.42 3.83 8.21
N ALA A 825 -19.08 3.27 7.20
CA ALA A 825 -18.44 2.65 6.05
C ALA A 825 -17.64 3.64 5.18
N ALA A 826 -18.01 4.92 5.22
CA ALA A 826 -17.34 6.00 4.52
C ALA A 826 -16.05 6.50 5.22
N ILE A 827 -15.79 6.10 6.48
CA ILE A 827 -14.55 6.44 7.17
C ILE A 827 -13.42 5.51 6.67
N PRO A 828 -12.33 6.05 6.10
CA PRO A 828 -11.22 5.23 5.65
C PRO A 828 -10.57 4.43 6.79
N GLU A 829 -10.15 3.19 6.51
CA GLU A 829 -9.47 2.33 7.49
C GLU A 829 -8.21 2.99 8.09
N SER A 830 -7.44 3.70 7.25
CA SER A 830 -6.26 4.45 7.70
C SER A 830 -6.57 5.59 8.69
N GLU A 831 -7.76 6.19 8.61
CA GLU A 831 -8.21 7.22 9.55
C GLU A 831 -8.65 6.57 10.87
N MET A 832 -9.34 5.42 10.78
CA MET A 832 -9.68 4.60 11.95
C MET A 832 -8.41 4.14 12.70
N ASP A 833 -7.37 3.75 11.98
CA ASP A 833 -6.06 3.39 12.53
C ASP A 833 -5.33 4.59 13.14
N THR A 834 -5.45 5.77 12.53
CA THR A 834 -4.88 7.02 13.07
C THR A 834 -5.54 7.40 14.40
N ILE A 835 -6.87 7.28 14.50
CA ILE A 835 -7.62 7.49 15.75
C ILE A 835 -7.13 6.48 16.81
N ARG A 836 -7.07 5.19 16.47
CA ARG A 836 -6.58 4.15 17.40
C ARG A 836 -5.15 4.42 17.88
N TYR A 837 -4.25 4.76 16.97
CA TYR A 837 -2.84 5.02 17.27
C TYR A 837 -2.66 6.21 18.22
N ARG A 838 -3.40 7.31 17.98
CA ARG A 838 -3.37 8.51 18.83
C ARG A 838 -3.70 8.20 20.30
N TRP A 839 -4.65 7.30 20.51
CA TRP A 839 -5.20 7.02 21.83
C TRP A 839 -4.48 5.88 22.58
N VAL A 840 -3.99 4.84 21.89
CA VAL A 840 -3.44 3.63 22.54
C VAL A 840 -1.89 3.54 22.42
N GLY A 841 -1.29 4.20 21.43
CA GLY A 841 0.17 4.40 21.35
C GLY A 841 1.06 3.15 21.34
N LEU A 842 0.58 1.98 20.93
CA LEU A 842 1.30 0.71 21.15
C LEU A 842 1.89 0.06 19.90
N LYS A 843 3.23 0.00 19.87
CA LYS A 843 3.99 -1.20 19.48
C LYS A 843 4.22 -2.02 20.76
N VAL A 844 3.49 -3.13 20.95
CA VAL A 844 3.85 -4.13 21.96
C VAL A 844 4.96 -4.99 21.38
N GLY A 845 6.15 -4.96 21.99
CA GLY A 845 7.23 -5.90 21.66
C GLY A 845 6.86 -7.32 22.06
N GLU A 846 7.10 -8.30 21.19
CA GLU A 846 6.89 -9.71 21.48
C GLU A 846 8.00 -10.24 22.41
N GLU A 847 7.63 -10.88 23.52
CA GLU A 847 8.55 -11.55 24.44
C GLU A 847 8.92 -12.96 23.93
N LEU A 848 10.18 -13.35 24.17
CA LEU A 848 10.79 -14.61 23.75
C LEU A 848 10.18 -15.83 24.45
N ASP A 849 9.87 -16.88 23.67
CA ASP A 849 9.39 -18.18 24.16
C ASP A 849 10.51 -18.97 24.87
N TYR A 850 10.51 -18.91 26.21
CA TYR A 850 11.45 -19.65 27.05
C TYR A 850 11.27 -21.18 27.00
N GLN A 851 10.12 -21.72 26.53
CA GLN A 851 9.99 -23.16 26.33
C GLN A 851 10.82 -23.64 25.14
N LEU A 852 10.89 -22.84 24.08
CA LEU A 852 11.76 -23.12 22.94
C LEU A 852 13.23 -23.10 23.37
N VAL A 853 13.62 -22.13 24.21
CA VAL A 853 14.97 -22.06 24.78
C VAL A 853 15.30 -23.30 25.62
N PHE A 854 14.36 -23.80 26.44
CA PHE A 854 14.59 -25.00 27.24
C PHE A 854 14.67 -26.28 26.40
N LYS A 855 13.84 -26.40 25.35
CA LYS A 855 13.89 -27.52 24.37
C LYS A 855 15.21 -27.52 23.60
N ILE A 856 15.69 -26.35 23.19
CA ILE A 856 17.01 -26.18 22.56
C ILE A 856 18.11 -26.56 23.54
N GLY A 857 18.04 -26.09 24.80
CA GLY A 857 18.99 -26.44 25.85
C GLY A 857 19.07 -27.94 26.12
N LEU A 858 17.94 -28.64 26.16
CA LEU A 858 17.87 -30.10 26.31
C LEU A 858 18.47 -30.81 25.08
N GLY A 859 18.16 -30.33 23.87
CA GLY A 859 18.74 -30.82 22.63
C GLY A 859 20.27 -30.69 22.62
N VAL A 860 20.80 -29.54 23.05
CA VAL A 860 22.24 -29.29 23.17
C VAL A 860 22.87 -30.22 24.21
N LEU A 861 22.24 -30.44 25.36
CA LEU A 861 22.75 -31.37 26.39
C LEU A 861 22.81 -32.82 25.87
N VAL A 862 21.79 -33.27 25.13
CA VAL A 862 21.75 -34.60 24.50
C VAL A 862 22.84 -34.73 23.43
N VAL A 863 23.07 -33.69 22.63
CA VAL A 863 24.15 -33.64 21.64
C VAL A 863 25.52 -33.71 22.31
N ILE A 864 25.74 -32.99 23.42
CA ILE A 864 27.00 -33.04 24.18
C ILE A 864 27.23 -34.45 24.74
N LEU A 865 26.21 -35.08 25.34
CA LEU A 865 26.30 -36.45 25.84
C LEU A 865 26.54 -37.47 24.72
N LEU A 866 25.93 -37.29 23.55
CA LEU A 866 26.16 -38.11 22.34
C LEU A 866 27.58 -37.93 21.80
N ILE A 867 28.13 -36.72 21.81
CA ILE A 867 29.51 -36.44 21.40
C ILE A 867 30.50 -37.08 22.37
N LEU A 868 30.26 -36.97 23.68
CA LEU A 868 31.11 -37.60 24.70
C LEU A 868 31.06 -39.13 24.62
N TYR A 869 29.87 -39.70 24.41
CA TYR A 869 29.67 -41.13 24.21
C TYR A 869 30.31 -41.62 22.90
N ASN A 870 30.16 -40.87 21.80
CA ASN A 870 30.80 -41.20 20.53
C ASN A 870 32.32 -41.07 20.60
N ASN A 871 32.87 -40.07 21.28
CA ASN A 871 34.31 -39.94 21.49
C ASN A 871 34.88 -41.10 22.32
N TYR A 872 34.15 -41.57 23.34
CA TYR A 872 34.52 -42.76 24.10
C TYR A 872 34.48 -44.04 23.23
N ARG A 873 33.45 -44.18 22.38
CA ARG A 873 33.29 -45.32 21.46
C ARG A 873 34.31 -45.32 20.32
N LEU A 874 34.59 -44.16 19.73
CA LEU A 874 35.44 -43.97 18.55
C LEU A 874 36.90 -44.30 18.85
N ASN A 875 37.39 -43.90 20.03
CA ASN A 875 38.72 -44.26 20.51
C ASN A 875 38.91 -45.78 20.69
N ARG A 876 37.82 -46.53 20.93
CA ARG A 876 37.86 -48.00 21.02
C ARG A 876 37.75 -48.71 19.67
N LEU A 877 37.18 -48.06 18.66
CA LEU A 877 36.87 -48.67 17.36
C LEU A 877 37.94 -48.41 16.29
N VAL A 878 38.67 -47.29 16.40
CA VAL A 878 39.78 -46.94 15.50
C VAL A 878 40.92 -47.97 15.57
N ALA A 879 41.05 -48.70 16.69
CA ALA A 879 42.05 -49.75 16.87
C ALA A 879 41.76 -51.05 16.09
N LEU A 880 40.58 -51.24 15.47
CA LEU A 880 40.11 -52.57 15.04
C LEU A 880 39.69 -52.73 13.57
N LYS A 881 39.61 -51.68 12.72
CA LYS A 881 38.93 -51.79 11.41
C LYS A 881 39.64 -51.16 10.20
N THR A 882 40.90 -51.54 9.97
CA THR A 882 41.65 -51.22 8.73
C THR A 882 41.23 -52.03 7.49
N ALA A 883 39.99 -52.54 7.41
CA ALA A 883 39.55 -53.40 6.31
C ALA A 883 38.14 -53.08 5.74
N ASP A 884 37.44 -52.05 6.21
CA ASP A 884 36.03 -51.75 5.85
C ASP A 884 35.89 -50.58 4.84
N ILE A 885 36.97 -50.22 4.13
CA ILE A 885 37.07 -49.00 3.30
C ILE A 885 36.17 -49.06 2.05
N GLU A 886 35.85 -50.24 1.51
CA GLU A 886 34.98 -50.31 0.32
C GLU A 886 33.49 -50.08 0.64
N ARG A 887 33.01 -50.38 1.87
CA ARG A 887 31.64 -50.06 2.27
C ARG A 887 31.40 -48.57 2.55
N GLN A 888 32.46 -47.79 2.76
CA GLN A 888 32.35 -46.36 3.09
C GLN A 888 31.99 -45.50 1.87
N LYS A 889 32.17 -45.99 0.63
CA LYS A 889 31.85 -45.24 -0.59
C LYS A 889 30.35 -45.05 -0.82
N GLU A 890 29.51 -46.02 -0.45
CA GLU A 890 28.06 -45.88 -0.53
C GLU A 890 27.51 -44.96 0.57
N ALA A 891 28.03 -45.07 1.80
CA ALA A 891 27.58 -44.25 2.93
C ALA A 891 27.95 -42.76 2.77
N LEU A 892 29.08 -42.46 2.10
CA LEU A 892 29.49 -41.09 1.82
C LEU A 892 28.56 -40.37 0.83
N ARG A 893 27.93 -41.11 -0.10
CA ARG A 893 26.92 -40.55 -1.02
C ARG A 893 25.61 -40.20 -0.31
N GLN A 894 25.18 -41.04 0.63
CA GLN A 894 24.00 -40.76 1.46
C GLN A 894 24.26 -39.61 2.45
N PHE A 895 25.48 -39.48 2.96
CA PHE A 895 25.87 -38.38 3.83
C PHE A 895 25.99 -37.04 3.10
N ASN A 896 26.52 -37.01 1.86
CA ASN A 896 26.52 -35.81 1.02
C ASN A 896 25.10 -35.33 0.70
N HIS A 897 24.18 -36.25 0.39
CA HIS A 897 22.78 -35.90 0.13
C HIS A 897 22.07 -35.32 1.37
N THR A 898 22.42 -35.80 2.57
CA THR A 898 21.89 -35.29 3.85
C THR A 898 22.49 -33.93 4.23
N LEU A 899 23.76 -33.70 3.88
CA LEU A 899 24.43 -32.40 4.06
C LEU A 899 23.87 -31.35 3.10
N GLU A 900 23.62 -31.70 1.84
CA GLU A 900 22.96 -30.83 0.86
C GLU A 900 21.54 -30.47 1.32
N HIS A 901 20.79 -31.41 1.89
CA HIS A 901 19.46 -31.15 2.45
C HIS A 901 19.50 -30.21 3.67
N ARG A 902 20.49 -30.36 4.55
CA ARG A 902 20.65 -29.47 5.73
C ARG A 902 21.23 -28.10 5.38
N VAL A 903 22.09 -28.02 4.37
CA VAL A 903 22.56 -26.76 3.81
C VAL A 903 21.38 -26.06 3.15
N ALA A 904 20.56 -26.77 2.35
CA ALA A 904 19.35 -26.26 1.72
C ALA A 904 18.32 -25.75 2.75
N GLU A 905 18.02 -26.51 3.81
CA GLU A 905 17.16 -26.07 4.92
C GLU A 905 17.72 -24.82 5.61
N ARG A 906 19.02 -24.79 5.94
CA ARG A 906 19.64 -23.63 6.57
C ARG A 906 19.75 -22.41 5.65
N THR A 907 19.94 -22.59 4.34
CA THR A 907 19.88 -21.48 3.37
C THR A 907 18.45 -21.00 3.13
N ALA A 908 17.43 -21.87 3.25
CA ALA A 908 16.03 -21.48 3.17
C ALA A 908 15.59 -20.69 4.41
N GLU A 909 15.95 -21.14 5.62
CA GLU A 909 15.73 -20.40 6.87
C GLU A 909 16.48 -19.05 6.86
N LEU A 910 17.71 -19.01 6.34
CA LEU A 910 18.48 -17.77 6.22
C LEU A 910 17.89 -16.83 5.15
N ALA A 911 17.36 -17.36 4.04
CA ALA A 911 16.72 -16.58 2.99
C ALA A 911 15.36 -15.99 3.44
N GLU A 912 14.59 -16.73 4.23
CA GLU A 912 13.33 -16.26 4.82
C GLU A 912 13.59 -15.17 5.85
N SER A 913 14.61 -15.35 6.71
CA SER A 913 15.08 -14.31 7.63
C SER A 913 15.66 -13.09 6.91
N GLU A 914 16.43 -13.26 5.83
CA GLU A 914 16.93 -12.16 4.99
C GLU A 914 15.79 -11.40 4.28
N GLN A 915 14.75 -12.10 3.84
CA GLN A 915 13.60 -11.48 3.18
C GLN A 915 12.73 -10.68 4.16
N GLN A 916 12.52 -11.17 5.38
CA GLN A 916 11.91 -10.40 6.47
C GLN A 916 12.80 -9.21 6.88
N MET A 917 14.12 -9.39 6.95
CA MET A 917 15.05 -8.30 7.26
C MET A 917 15.02 -7.21 6.16
N ARG A 918 14.90 -7.59 4.88
CA ARG A 918 14.83 -6.66 3.75
C ARG A 918 13.55 -5.82 3.74
N SER A 919 12.38 -6.42 4.03
CA SER A 919 11.12 -5.66 4.07
C SER A 919 11.08 -4.66 5.23
N VAL A 920 11.63 -5.04 6.40
CA VAL A 920 11.82 -4.13 7.53
C VAL A 920 12.85 -3.04 7.20
N MET A 921 13.94 -3.39 6.51
CA MET A 921 14.97 -2.44 6.09
C MET A 921 14.45 -1.45 5.04
N GLU A 922 13.57 -1.85 4.12
CA GLU A 922 12.93 -0.94 3.16
C GLU A 922 12.04 0.11 3.85
N ILE A 923 11.25 -0.29 4.85
CA ILE A 923 10.41 0.63 5.63
C ILE A 923 11.27 1.61 6.45
N LEU A 924 12.33 1.11 7.11
CA LEU A 924 13.27 1.94 7.87
C LEU A 924 14.06 2.89 6.96
N THR A 925 14.44 2.44 5.77
CA THR A 925 15.16 3.25 4.78
C THR A 925 14.28 4.40 4.27
N GLY A 926 12.98 4.17 4.03
CA GLY A 926 12.05 5.20 3.58
C GLY A 926 11.89 6.37 4.57
N SER A 927 11.76 6.07 5.88
CA SER A 927 11.60 7.10 6.91
C SER A 927 12.88 7.92 7.14
N ILE A 928 14.06 7.27 7.08
CA ILE A 928 15.35 7.95 7.25
C ILE A 928 15.70 8.79 6.01
N GLN A 929 15.34 8.34 4.79
CA GLN A 929 15.48 9.15 3.58
C GLN A 929 14.61 10.40 3.63
N TYR A 930 13.40 10.32 4.19
CA TYR A 930 12.53 11.49 4.40
C TYR A 930 13.17 12.48 5.39
N ALA A 931 13.70 12.01 6.51
CA ALA A 931 14.44 12.85 7.47
C ALA A 931 15.63 13.57 6.82
N SER A 932 16.34 12.91 5.90
CA SER A 932 17.44 13.51 5.13
C SER A 932 17.00 14.66 4.22
N ARG A 933 15.82 14.56 3.60
CA ARG A 933 15.24 15.65 2.81
C ARG A 933 14.95 16.88 3.69
N ILE A 934 14.37 16.66 4.87
CA ILE A 934 14.11 17.74 5.85
C ILE A 934 15.43 18.39 6.28
N GLN A 935 16.41 17.61 6.72
CA GLN A 935 17.70 18.16 7.18
C GLN A 935 18.39 19.00 6.10
N ARG A 936 18.45 18.50 4.86
CA ARG A 936 19.06 19.24 3.74
C ARG A 936 18.32 20.53 3.41
N SER A 937 17.01 20.59 3.63
CA SER A 937 16.20 21.79 3.36
C SER A 937 16.52 22.96 4.30
N VAL A 938 17.05 22.66 5.48
CA VAL A 938 17.41 23.64 6.52
C VAL A 938 18.79 24.26 6.26
N LEU A 939 19.67 23.56 5.55
CA LEU A 939 21.01 24.06 5.24
C LEU A 939 20.97 25.17 4.15
N PRO A 940 21.86 26.19 4.21
CA PRO A 940 21.91 27.25 3.21
C PRO A 940 22.06 26.75 1.77
N ARG A 941 21.16 27.19 0.88
CA ARG A 941 21.14 26.82 -0.55
C ARG A 941 22.32 27.39 -1.33
N GLU A 942 22.69 26.75 -2.44
CA GLU A 942 23.87 27.13 -3.24
C GLU A 942 23.89 28.60 -3.67
N ALA A 943 22.76 29.14 -4.13
CA ALA A 943 22.65 30.54 -4.53
C ALA A 943 22.97 31.50 -3.37
N GLN A 944 22.52 31.18 -2.15
CA GLN A 944 22.80 31.96 -0.94
C GLN A 944 24.28 31.87 -0.57
N ARG A 945 24.87 30.67 -0.63
CA ARG A 945 26.29 30.46 -0.34
C ARG A 945 27.19 31.25 -1.29
N ARG A 946 26.96 31.14 -2.61
CA ARG A 946 27.72 31.90 -3.63
C ARG A 946 27.58 33.41 -3.49
N LYS A 947 26.41 33.89 -3.05
CA LYS A 947 26.19 35.32 -2.78
C LYS A 947 26.99 35.80 -1.56
N LEU A 948 27.01 35.01 -0.48
CA LEU A 948 27.68 35.38 0.77
C LEU A 948 29.20 35.17 0.70
N LEU A 949 29.67 34.11 0.05
CA LEU A 949 31.08 33.82 -0.17
C LEU A 949 31.27 33.40 -1.63
N PRO A 950 31.71 34.27 -2.53
CA PRO A 950 31.88 33.88 -3.94
C PRO A 950 32.97 32.82 -4.15
N LYS A 951 34.11 32.99 -3.48
CA LYS A 951 35.28 32.10 -3.54
C LYS A 951 35.33 31.18 -2.32
N HIS A 952 34.66 30.04 -2.39
CA HIS A 952 34.54 29.13 -1.25
C HIS A 952 34.38 27.66 -1.67
N PHE A 953 34.54 26.77 -0.70
CA PHE A 953 34.03 25.41 -0.74
C PHE A 953 33.32 25.09 0.59
N ILE A 954 32.34 24.18 0.51
CA ILE A 954 31.78 23.51 1.67
C ILE A 954 31.81 22.02 1.37
N LEU A 955 32.56 21.28 2.17
CA LEU A 955 32.47 19.84 2.30
C LEU A 955 31.52 19.56 3.46
N TRP A 956 30.45 18.83 3.23
CA TRP A 956 29.51 18.40 4.26
C TRP A 956 29.04 16.99 3.90
N GLU A 957 29.61 16.00 4.59
CA GLU A 957 29.43 14.58 4.28
C GLU A 957 29.00 13.83 5.55
N PRO A 958 27.69 13.62 5.75
CA PRO A 958 27.17 12.94 6.93
C PRO A 958 27.67 11.50 6.98
N ARG A 959 27.90 10.97 8.18
CA ARG A 959 28.39 9.62 8.44
C ARG A 959 27.41 8.55 7.97
N ASP A 960 26.15 8.78 8.33
CA ASP A 960 25.00 7.97 8.00
C ASP A 960 24.14 8.73 6.95
N VAL A 961 22.85 8.39 6.78
CA VAL A 961 21.94 9.06 5.82
C VAL A 961 21.62 10.52 6.22
N VAL A 962 21.76 10.82 7.51
CA VAL A 962 21.63 12.14 8.14
C VAL A 962 22.78 12.36 9.14
N GLY A 963 23.14 13.61 9.41
CA GLY A 963 24.31 13.98 10.25
C GLY A 963 23.96 14.82 11.49
N GLY A 964 24.91 14.98 12.42
CA GLY A 964 24.92 16.01 13.47
C GLY A 964 25.64 17.30 13.07
N ASP A 965 26.46 17.30 12.01
CA ASP A 965 27.14 18.51 11.55
C ASP A 965 26.18 19.52 10.91
N ILE A 966 26.35 20.81 11.20
CA ILE A 966 25.58 21.92 10.64
C ILE A 966 26.49 23.02 10.09
N TYR A 967 26.13 23.59 8.95
CA TYR A 967 26.64 24.90 8.55
C TYR A 967 25.50 25.90 8.36
N TRP A 968 25.76 27.14 8.77
CA TRP A 968 24.76 28.20 8.73
C TRP A 968 25.39 29.50 8.23
N MET A 969 24.65 30.23 7.40
CA MET A 969 25.15 31.47 6.77
C MET A 969 24.02 32.46 6.57
N ARG A 970 24.19 33.71 7.03
CA ARG A 970 23.20 34.79 6.81
C ARG A 970 23.88 36.11 6.50
N GLN A 971 23.24 36.88 5.62
CA GLN A 971 23.48 38.32 5.54
C GLN A 971 22.84 38.95 6.78
N TRP A 972 23.56 39.84 7.46
CA TRP A 972 23.06 40.54 8.62
C TRP A 972 23.59 41.98 8.66
N LEU A 973 22.67 42.95 8.49
CA LEU A 973 23.00 44.37 8.41
C LEU A 973 24.11 44.65 7.39
N LYS A 974 25.23 45.28 7.81
CA LYS A 974 26.40 45.59 6.97
C LYS A 974 27.49 44.51 7.04
N GLY A 975 27.10 43.24 7.13
CA GLY A 975 28.04 42.13 7.14
C GLY A 975 27.33 40.78 7.00
N ARG A 976 28.08 39.71 7.21
CA ARG A 976 27.62 38.33 7.05
C ARG A 976 28.18 37.41 8.12
N TYR A 977 27.35 36.51 8.61
CA TYR A 977 27.73 35.44 9.52
C TYR A 977 27.98 34.15 8.76
N ILE A 978 29.08 33.46 9.12
CA ILE A 978 29.44 32.14 8.61
C ILE A 978 29.71 31.22 9.79
N VAL A 979 29.03 30.07 9.81
CA VAL A 979 29.09 29.15 10.94
C VAL A 979 29.30 27.73 10.43
N LEU A 980 30.16 27.00 11.15
CA LEU A 980 30.27 25.56 11.08
C LEU A 980 30.17 25.02 12.50
N GLY A 981 29.36 23.99 12.72
CA GLY A 981 29.20 23.35 14.01
C GLY A 981 28.98 21.85 13.88
N ASP A 982 29.26 21.19 14.99
CA ASP A 982 29.33 19.75 15.18
C ASP A 982 28.50 19.42 16.42
N CYS A 983 27.32 18.83 16.19
CA CYS A 983 26.37 18.53 17.27
C CYS A 983 26.64 17.16 17.87
N THR A 984 26.27 16.98 19.15
CA THR A 984 26.35 15.68 19.80
C THR A 984 25.55 14.61 19.04
N GLY A 985 26.21 13.50 18.75
CA GLY A 985 25.62 12.32 18.13
C GLY A 985 25.62 12.35 16.60
N HIS A 986 25.46 11.18 16.00
CA HIS A 986 25.38 11.00 14.55
C HIS A 986 24.04 10.36 14.16
N GLY A 987 23.72 10.32 12.87
CA GLY A 987 22.46 9.72 12.42
C GLY A 987 21.24 10.51 12.88
N VAL A 988 20.13 9.82 13.17
CA VAL A 988 18.83 10.47 13.46
C VAL A 988 18.88 11.39 14.70
N PRO A 989 19.48 10.99 15.85
CA PRO A 989 19.61 11.90 17.00
C PRO A 989 20.43 13.17 16.69
N GLY A 990 21.55 13.04 15.96
CA GLY A 990 22.35 14.18 15.52
C GLY A 990 21.57 15.12 14.58
N ALA A 991 20.71 14.56 13.73
CA ALA A 991 19.86 15.33 12.83
C ALA A 991 18.83 16.19 13.58
N PHE A 992 18.26 15.69 14.68
CA PHE A 992 17.39 16.49 15.56
C PHE A 992 18.17 17.64 16.20
N MET A 993 19.39 17.38 16.67
CA MET A 993 20.26 18.43 17.21
C MET A 993 20.61 19.50 16.16
N THR A 994 20.83 19.10 14.91
CA THR A 994 21.02 20.03 13.78
C THR A 994 19.81 20.96 13.61
N LEU A 995 18.59 20.43 13.68
CA LEU A 995 17.36 21.23 13.55
C LEU A 995 17.18 22.20 14.73
N ILE A 996 17.47 21.75 15.95
CA ILE A 996 17.43 22.58 17.15
C ILE A 996 18.49 23.69 17.07
N ALA A 997 19.71 23.35 16.64
CA ALA A 997 20.78 24.32 16.44
C ALA A 997 20.39 25.37 15.40
N ASN A 998 19.75 24.99 14.29
CA ASN A 998 19.24 25.94 13.31
C ASN A 998 18.19 26.87 13.92
N GLY A 999 17.23 26.35 14.67
CA GLY A 999 16.26 27.17 15.43
C GLY A 999 16.94 28.13 16.40
N ALA A 1000 17.99 27.68 17.08
CA ALA A 1000 18.79 28.50 17.99
C ALA A 1000 19.51 29.63 17.25
N PHE A 1001 20.05 29.41 16.04
CA PHE A 1001 20.65 30.46 15.23
C PHE A 1001 19.64 31.51 14.80
N GLU A 1002 18.48 31.09 14.29
CA GLU A 1002 17.41 31.99 13.84
C GLU A 1002 16.85 32.81 15.00
N ASN A 1003 16.81 32.26 16.22
CA ASN A 1003 16.41 33.02 17.40
C ASN A 1003 17.50 33.96 17.91
N ALA A 1004 18.76 33.49 17.93
CA ALA A 1004 19.87 34.24 18.51
C ALA A 1004 20.32 35.44 17.67
N ILE A 1005 20.16 35.39 16.34
CA ILE A 1005 20.60 36.48 15.45
C ILE A 1005 19.87 37.79 15.72
N ASP A 1006 18.58 37.74 16.07
CA ASP A 1006 17.77 38.91 16.36
C ASP A 1006 18.08 39.51 17.75
N MET A 1007 18.60 38.70 18.67
CA MET A 1007 18.93 39.11 20.04
C MET A 1007 20.38 39.57 20.20
N ALA A 1008 21.29 39.05 19.38
CA ALA A 1008 22.71 39.35 19.49
C ALA A 1008 23.04 40.77 18.99
N PRO A 1009 23.88 41.53 19.71
CA PRO A 1009 24.40 42.80 19.19
C PRO A 1009 25.05 42.62 17.80
N PRO A 1010 24.84 43.59 16.88
CA PRO A 1010 25.41 43.53 15.53
C PRO A 1010 26.91 43.27 15.52
N GLY A 1011 27.33 42.27 14.75
CA GLY A 1011 28.75 41.97 14.49
C GLY A 1011 29.51 41.29 15.63
N SER A 1012 28.84 40.71 16.62
CA SER A 1012 29.48 39.98 17.72
C SER A 1012 29.21 38.46 17.67
N PRO A 1013 30.11 37.67 17.05
CA PRO A 1013 30.08 36.20 17.10
C PRO A 1013 29.97 35.63 18.51
N ALA A 1014 30.75 36.15 19.47
CA ALA A 1014 30.73 35.68 20.85
C ALA A 1014 29.37 35.86 21.52
N SER A 1015 28.69 36.98 21.25
CA SER A 1015 27.35 37.22 21.79
C SER A 1015 26.33 36.29 21.15
N LEU A 1016 26.43 36.04 19.83
CA LEU A 1016 25.57 35.08 19.13
C LEU A 1016 25.66 33.69 19.78
N ILE A 1017 26.88 33.19 20.01
CA ILE A 1017 27.12 31.90 20.69
C ILE A 1017 26.47 31.90 22.09
N GLY A 1018 26.59 33.00 22.84
CA GLY A 1018 26.00 33.12 24.18
C GLY A 1018 24.45 33.10 24.19
N TYR A 1019 23.79 33.68 23.18
CA TYR A 1019 22.32 33.60 23.06
C TYR A 1019 21.88 32.20 22.65
N MET A 1020 22.58 31.58 21.70
CA MET A 1020 22.32 30.20 21.31
C MET A 1020 22.46 29.23 22.49
N HIS A 1021 23.50 29.42 23.31
CA HIS A 1021 23.73 28.59 24.50
C HIS A 1021 22.49 28.50 25.38
N ARG A 1022 21.90 29.66 25.70
CA ARG A 1022 20.74 29.76 26.58
C ARG A 1022 19.50 29.15 25.92
N TYR A 1023 19.29 29.44 24.65
CA TYR A 1023 18.17 28.89 23.89
C TYR A 1023 18.22 27.35 23.86
N MET A 1024 19.39 26.78 23.60
CA MET A 1024 19.56 25.32 23.55
C MET A 1024 19.35 24.67 24.92
N GLN A 1025 19.90 25.24 25.99
CA GLN A 1025 19.69 24.72 27.35
C GLN A 1025 18.21 24.71 27.74
N GLN A 1026 17.48 25.77 27.43
CA GLN A 1026 16.03 25.85 27.69
C GLN A 1026 15.22 24.90 26.81
N SER A 1027 15.55 24.82 25.51
CA SER A 1027 14.80 23.98 24.56
C SER A 1027 14.95 22.48 24.84
N LEU A 1028 16.10 22.08 25.39
CA LEU A 1028 16.39 20.70 25.77
C LEU A 1028 16.03 20.39 27.24
N GLY A 1029 15.45 21.35 27.98
CA GLY A 1029 15.12 21.21 29.39
C GLY A 1029 16.35 20.98 30.30
N GLN A 1030 17.54 21.38 29.82
CA GLN A 1030 18.83 21.18 30.50
C GLN A 1030 19.07 22.20 31.62
N ASP A 1031 18.22 23.23 31.70
CA ASP A 1031 18.13 24.18 32.80
C ASP A 1031 17.28 23.67 33.99
N LEU A 1032 16.53 22.57 33.80
CA LEU A 1032 15.67 21.98 34.84
C LEU A 1032 16.40 20.87 35.63
N PRO A 1033 16.15 20.74 36.95
CA PRO A 1033 16.73 19.68 37.77
C PRO A 1033 16.41 18.25 37.28
N GLU A 1034 15.22 18.07 36.68
CA GLU A 1034 14.68 16.79 36.21
C GLU A 1034 15.01 16.47 34.74
N GLY A 1035 15.64 17.40 34.00
CA GLY A 1035 15.99 17.14 32.59
C GLY A 1035 17.01 16.01 32.45
N GLU A 1036 16.91 15.18 31.42
CA GLU A 1036 17.79 14.01 31.21
C GLU A 1036 18.84 14.21 30.10
N SER A 1037 18.66 15.17 29.18
CA SER A 1037 19.59 15.42 28.06
C SER A 1037 20.85 16.16 28.52
N ASP A 1038 22.00 15.79 27.94
CA ASP A 1038 23.29 16.50 28.05
C ASP A 1038 23.91 16.68 26.66
N ASP A 1039 23.06 17.02 25.69
CA ASP A 1039 23.42 17.21 24.29
C ASP A 1039 23.78 18.67 24.01
N GLY A 1040 24.69 18.88 23.06
CA GLY A 1040 25.24 20.19 22.76
C GLY A 1040 25.80 20.29 21.35
N ILE A 1041 26.52 21.38 21.11
CA ILE A 1041 27.19 21.65 19.84
C ILE A 1041 28.53 22.35 20.09
N GLU A 1042 29.53 21.95 19.32
CA GLU A 1042 30.82 22.62 19.20
C GLU A 1042 30.83 23.39 17.88
N LEU A 1043 31.13 24.70 17.88
CA LEU A 1043 30.98 25.51 16.68
C LEU A 1043 31.95 26.69 16.58
N GLY A 1044 32.26 27.06 15.34
CA GLY A 1044 33.01 28.27 14.99
C GLY A 1044 32.11 29.26 14.28
N VAL A 1045 32.05 30.50 14.78
CA VAL A 1045 31.25 31.59 14.23
C VAL A 1045 32.18 32.70 13.74
N LEU A 1046 31.99 33.11 12.50
CA LEU A 1046 32.66 34.23 11.87
C LEU A 1046 31.67 35.33 11.53
N PHE A 1047 32.05 36.58 11.80
CA PHE A 1047 31.39 37.76 11.25
C PHE A 1047 32.35 38.49 10.31
N ILE A 1048 31.89 38.72 9.08
CA ILE A 1048 32.65 39.41 8.03
C ILE A 1048 31.91 40.70 7.71
N PRO A 1049 32.44 41.88 8.09
CA PRO A 1049 31.86 43.16 7.69
C PRO A 1049 31.89 43.33 6.16
N ASP A 1050 30.88 44.01 5.59
CA ASP A 1050 30.86 44.40 4.18
C ASP A 1050 31.94 45.44 3.86
N GLN A 1051 32.34 46.22 4.87
CA GLN A 1051 33.41 47.21 4.82
C GLN A 1051 34.29 47.08 6.06
N GLY A 1052 35.60 46.96 5.86
CA GLY A 1052 36.58 46.88 6.94
C GLY A 1052 37.73 45.94 6.58
N SER A 1053 38.87 46.12 7.26
CA SER A 1053 40.06 45.28 7.10
C SER A 1053 40.14 44.16 8.13
N GLU A 1054 39.12 43.94 8.95
CA GLU A 1054 39.12 42.92 9.99
C GLU A 1054 37.86 42.06 9.89
N LEU A 1055 38.01 40.76 10.13
CA LEU A 1055 36.91 39.84 10.40
C LEU A 1055 36.97 39.40 11.85
N ILE A 1056 35.84 38.98 12.42
CA ILE A 1056 35.73 38.63 13.84
C ILE A 1056 35.39 37.15 13.95
N PHE A 1057 36.14 36.41 14.76
CA PHE A 1057 35.93 34.99 15.04
C PHE A 1057 35.63 34.76 16.53
N ALA A 1058 34.68 33.88 16.82
CA ALA A 1058 34.53 33.25 18.13
C ALA A 1058 34.28 31.75 17.93
N GLY A 1059 34.79 30.92 18.83
CA GLY A 1059 34.61 29.46 18.75
C GLY A 1059 34.31 28.85 20.11
N ALA A 1060 33.40 27.89 20.15
CA ALA A 1060 33.09 27.05 21.29
C ALA A 1060 33.68 25.65 21.04
N ARG A 1061 34.85 25.36 21.62
CA ARG A 1061 35.75 24.22 21.32
C ARG A 1061 36.20 24.06 19.87
N PHE A 1062 35.75 24.94 19.00
CA PHE A 1062 36.06 24.95 17.58
C PHE A 1062 37.28 25.84 17.26
N SER A 1063 38.01 25.51 16.20
CA SER A 1063 39.20 26.27 15.77
C SER A 1063 39.05 26.79 14.35
N LEU A 1064 39.58 27.99 14.11
CA LEU A 1064 39.74 28.56 12.77
C LEU A 1064 41.21 28.42 12.34
N PHE A 1065 41.44 27.97 11.12
CA PHE A 1065 42.76 27.92 10.50
C PHE A 1065 42.85 28.99 9.41
N TYR A 1066 44.01 29.63 9.28
CA TYR A 1066 44.28 30.49 8.13
C TYR A 1066 45.70 30.31 7.60
N LEU A 1067 45.87 30.55 6.30
CA LEU A 1067 47.16 30.61 5.64
C LEU A 1067 47.26 31.83 4.73
N ASP A 1068 48.44 32.43 4.70
CA ASP A 1068 48.79 33.50 3.76
C ASP A 1068 49.47 32.91 2.52
N SER A 1069 49.28 33.54 1.35
CA SER A 1069 49.93 33.12 0.11
C SER A 1069 51.46 33.09 0.19
N ASP A 1070 52.02 33.94 1.05
CA ASP A 1070 53.46 34.23 1.11
C ASP A 1070 54.16 33.60 2.33
N HIS A 1071 53.43 32.83 3.16
CA HIS A 1071 53.95 32.20 4.37
C HIS A 1071 53.84 30.68 4.30
N ASP A 1072 54.87 29.97 4.77
CA ASP A 1072 54.93 28.50 4.79
C ASP A 1072 54.30 27.88 6.07
N GLU A 1073 53.43 28.62 6.77
CA GLU A 1073 52.81 28.16 8.02
C GLU A 1073 51.28 28.37 8.04
N VAL A 1074 50.55 27.37 8.53
CA VAL A 1074 49.11 27.47 8.83
C VAL A 1074 48.93 27.86 10.30
N VAL A 1075 48.30 29.01 10.52
CA VAL A 1075 48.03 29.52 11.86
C VAL A 1075 46.68 29.02 12.36
N GLU A 1076 46.62 28.60 13.63
CA GLU A 1076 45.41 28.14 14.29
C GLU A 1076 44.93 29.16 15.33
N VAL A 1077 43.72 29.66 15.15
CA VAL A 1077 43.01 30.51 16.10
C VAL A 1077 42.07 29.63 16.91
N LYS A 1078 42.49 29.29 18.13
CA LYS A 1078 41.73 28.44 19.04
C LYS A 1078 40.51 29.16 19.62
N GLY A 1079 39.34 28.53 19.61
CA GLY A 1079 38.17 28.96 20.38
C GLY A 1079 38.34 28.77 21.89
N ASP A 1080 37.28 29.11 22.62
CA ASP A 1080 37.13 28.86 24.05
C ASP A 1080 36.96 27.36 24.34
N LYS A 1081 37.26 26.92 25.57
CA LYS A 1081 37.32 25.49 25.92
C LYS A 1081 35.97 24.86 26.30
N CYS A 1082 34.91 25.63 26.30
CA CYS A 1082 33.55 25.16 26.54
C CYS A 1082 32.80 25.00 25.21
N GLY A 1083 32.05 23.92 25.09
CA GLY A 1083 31.03 23.77 24.06
C GLY A 1083 29.77 24.54 24.46
N ILE A 1084 28.72 24.37 23.68
CA ILE A 1084 27.46 25.09 23.86
C ILE A 1084 26.31 24.09 24.01
N GLY A 1085 25.31 24.41 24.81
CA GLY A 1085 24.15 23.53 25.08
C GLY A 1085 24.34 22.65 26.33
N TYR A 1086 25.47 21.96 26.48
CA TYR A 1086 25.73 21.01 27.59
C TYR A 1086 25.35 21.49 29.00
N ARG A 1087 24.79 20.60 29.85
CA ARG A 1087 24.38 20.90 31.25
C ARG A 1087 25.53 21.40 32.11
N GLY A 1088 26.73 20.88 31.89
CA GLY A 1088 27.93 21.25 32.64
C GLY A 1088 28.45 22.67 32.37
N VAL A 1089 27.87 23.39 31.41
CA VAL A 1089 28.25 24.75 31.04
C VAL A 1089 27.24 25.74 31.63
N SER A 1090 27.74 26.78 32.30
CA SER A 1090 26.88 27.79 32.94
C SER A 1090 26.14 28.64 31.90
N MET A 1091 24.83 28.84 32.09
CA MET A 1091 23.97 29.75 31.30
C MET A 1091 24.56 31.16 31.08
N GLY A 1092 25.40 31.62 32.01
CA GLY A 1092 26.06 32.93 31.97
C GLY A 1092 27.45 32.95 31.32
N VAL A 1093 27.89 31.85 30.68
CA VAL A 1093 29.22 31.76 30.05
C VAL A 1093 29.39 32.84 28.98
N LEU A 1094 30.59 33.44 28.95
CA LEU A 1094 30.97 34.45 27.97
C LEU A 1094 32.05 33.89 27.05
N PHE A 1095 31.86 34.09 25.75
CA PHE A 1095 32.82 33.73 24.70
C PHE A 1095 33.66 34.95 24.29
N ASN A 1096 34.81 34.71 23.68
CA ASN A 1096 35.75 35.76 23.30
C ASN A 1096 35.76 36.00 21.79
N ASN A 1097 35.52 37.25 21.39
CA ASN A 1097 35.75 37.69 20.00
C ASN A 1097 37.25 37.85 19.75
N ARG A 1098 37.71 37.39 18.58
CA ARG A 1098 39.07 37.60 18.08
C ARG A 1098 39.01 38.29 16.73
N SER A 1099 39.55 39.50 16.67
CA SER A 1099 39.74 40.22 15.42
C SER A 1099 40.92 39.66 14.63
N LEU A 1100 40.73 39.47 13.33
CA LEU A 1100 41.72 38.97 12.41
C LEU A 1100 41.78 39.89 11.20
N GLU A 1101 42.98 40.37 10.87
CA GLU A 1101 43.20 41.20 9.70
C GLU A 1101 42.88 40.42 8.41
N GLN A 1102 42.16 41.05 7.50
CA GLN A 1102 41.89 40.57 6.16
C GLN A 1102 43.06 40.99 5.27
N ARG A 1103 43.67 40.03 4.56
CA ARG A 1103 44.74 40.29 3.59
C ARG A 1103 44.38 39.64 2.25
N PRO A 1104 44.67 40.29 1.11
CA PRO A 1104 44.46 39.68 -0.20
C PRO A 1104 45.18 38.32 -0.28
N GLY A 1105 44.49 37.29 -0.74
CA GLY A 1105 45.03 35.94 -0.87
C GLY A 1105 45.11 35.12 0.44
N ARG A 1106 44.71 35.69 1.59
CA ARG A 1106 44.56 34.92 2.84
C ARG A 1106 43.36 34.00 2.74
N ARG A 1107 43.57 32.72 3.09
CA ARG A 1107 42.54 31.68 3.09
C ARG A 1107 42.16 31.31 4.51
N PHE A 1108 40.88 31.11 4.75
CA PHE A 1108 40.33 30.73 6.04
C PHE A 1108 39.65 29.36 5.91
N VAL A 1109 39.85 28.49 6.90
CA VAL A 1109 39.28 27.14 6.93
C VAL A 1109 38.80 26.80 8.34
N MET A 1110 37.58 26.27 8.44
CA MET A 1110 36.99 25.67 9.64
C MET A 1110 36.65 24.22 9.34
N SER A 1111 36.82 23.33 10.32
CA SER A 1111 36.54 21.89 10.17
C SER A 1111 35.93 21.31 11.45
N SER A 1112 34.93 20.42 11.31
CA SER A 1112 34.49 19.54 12.41
C SER A 1112 35.56 18.51 12.77
N ASP A 1113 35.36 17.76 13.84
CA ASP A 1113 36.36 16.80 14.29
C ASP A 1113 36.46 15.57 13.38
N GLY A 1114 35.44 15.23 12.60
CA GLY A 1114 35.43 13.98 11.84
C GLY A 1114 36.55 13.85 10.80
N ILE A 1115 37.07 14.95 10.25
CA ILE A 1115 38.29 14.90 9.41
C ILE A 1115 39.56 14.72 10.25
N LEU A 1116 39.61 15.28 11.46
CA LEU A 1116 40.75 15.21 12.37
C LEU A 1116 40.84 13.85 13.07
N ASP A 1117 39.71 13.29 13.44
CA ASP A 1117 39.57 12.06 14.22
C ASP A 1117 39.45 10.81 13.34
N GLN A 1118 39.43 10.98 12.02
CA GLN A 1118 39.53 9.89 11.08
C GLN A 1118 40.80 9.06 11.33
N VAL A 1119 40.59 7.81 11.73
CA VAL A 1119 41.67 6.84 11.95
C VAL A 1119 42.11 6.27 10.60
N GLY A 1120 43.42 6.14 10.43
CA GLY A 1120 44.00 5.62 9.20
C GLY A 1120 45.51 5.45 9.24
N GLY A 1121 46.06 5.18 8.06
CA GLY A 1121 47.48 4.95 7.81
C GLY A 1121 48.01 3.64 8.39
N LYS A 1122 49.25 3.29 8.03
CA LYS A 1122 49.92 2.03 8.45
C LYS A 1122 50.00 1.81 9.97
N LYS A 1123 49.87 2.88 10.76
CA LYS A 1123 49.96 2.84 12.22
C LYS A 1123 48.59 2.98 12.93
N ARG A 1124 47.47 3.02 12.18
CA ARG A 1124 46.10 3.18 12.71
C ARG A 1124 45.98 4.32 13.73
N ARG A 1125 46.32 5.54 13.31
CA ARG A 1125 46.25 6.75 14.16
C ARG A 1125 45.27 7.75 13.57
N MET A 1126 44.70 8.61 14.41
CA MET A 1126 43.92 9.77 13.97
C MET A 1126 44.78 10.65 13.03
N MET A 1127 44.14 11.23 12.01
CA MET A 1127 44.78 12.16 11.07
C MET A 1127 45.41 13.32 11.86
N GLY A 1128 44.63 13.90 12.77
CA GLY A 1128 45.03 14.92 13.73
C GLY A 1128 45.38 16.27 13.10
N LYS A 1129 45.41 17.31 13.94
CA LYS A 1129 45.67 18.70 13.52
C LYS A 1129 46.98 18.88 12.77
N LYS A 1130 48.03 18.12 13.09
CA LYS A 1130 49.34 18.24 12.44
C LYS A 1130 49.24 17.92 10.93
N ARG A 1131 48.66 16.77 10.60
CA ARG A 1131 48.52 16.34 9.20
C ARG A 1131 47.51 17.21 8.46
N PHE A 1132 46.43 17.61 9.12
CA PHE A 1132 45.46 18.53 8.54
C PHE A 1132 46.11 19.87 8.11
N LYS A 1133 46.98 20.46 8.97
CA LYS A 1133 47.76 21.65 8.60
C LYS A 1133 48.71 21.39 7.43
N GLU A 1134 49.37 20.23 7.37
CA GLU A 1134 50.22 19.84 6.24
C GLU A 1134 49.42 19.76 4.93
N LEU A 1135 48.20 19.20 4.97
CA LEU A 1135 47.31 19.14 3.79
C LEU A 1135 46.85 20.54 3.35
N LEU A 1136 46.51 21.42 4.30
CA LEU A 1136 46.17 22.81 3.98
C LEU A 1136 47.34 23.54 3.30
N LEU A 1137 48.57 23.37 3.80
CA LEU A 1137 49.77 23.92 3.17
C LEU A 1137 49.99 23.37 1.75
N GLN A 1138 49.80 22.07 1.54
CA GLN A 1138 49.93 21.44 0.23
C GLN A 1138 48.86 21.92 -0.77
N SER A 1139 47.67 22.25 -0.28
CA SER A 1139 46.56 22.75 -1.10
C SER A 1139 46.71 24.22 -1.54
N ARG A 1140 47.76 24.93 -1.10
CA ARG A 1140 47.94 26.37 -1.33
C ARG A 1140 47.90 26.79 -2.80
N SER A 1141 48.39 25.94 -3.71
CA SER A 1141 48.42 26.20 -5.15
C SER A 1141 47.12 25.88 -5.86
N LEU A 1142 46.17 25.22 -5.18
CA LEU A 1142 44.86 24.91 -5.75
C LEU A 1142 43.93 26.11 -5.64
N PRO A 1143 43.00 26.32 -6.60
CA PRO A 1143 41.86 27.22 -6.41
C PRO A 1143 41.08 26.82 -5.16
N ILE A 1144 40.60 27.80 -4.38
CA ILE A 1144 39.94 27.53 -3.09
C ILE A 1144 38.75 26.56 -3.25
N GLU A 1145 38.02 26.66 -4.35
CA GLU A 1145 36.87 25.83 -4.69
C GLU A 1145 37.23 24.33 -4.83
N ARG A 1146 38.50 24.02 -5.11
CA ARG A 1146 39.01 22.64 -5.25
C ARG A 1146 39.64 22.08 -3.98
N VAL A 1147 39.88 22.91 -2.97
CA VAL A 1147 40.54 22.49 -1.73
C VAL A 1147 39.69 21.47 -0.96
N GLY A 1148 38.36 21.64 -0.92
CA GLY A 1148 37.47 20.68 -0.24
C GLY A 1148 37.57 19.26 -0.80
N GLY A 1149 37.51 19.10 -2.12
CA GLY A 1149 37.66 17.81 -2.78
C GLY A 1149 39.04 17.19 -2.53
N TYR A 1150 40.10 17.99 -2.59
CA TYR A 1150 41.45 17.55 -2.25
C TYR A 1150 41.54 17.01 -0.81
N LEU A 1151 41.01 17.75 0.17
CA LEU A 1151 41.02 17.32 1.58
C LEU A 1151 40.26 16.01 1.78
N PHE A 1152 39.10 15.86 1.14
CA PHE A 1152 38.29 14.65 1.24
C PHE A 1152 38.97 13.43 0.61
N GLU A 1153 39.59 13.60 -0.55
CA GLU A 1153 40.38 12.54 -1.19
C GLU A 1153 41.56 12.09 -0.34
N GLU A 1154 42.34 13.03 0.20
CA GLU A 1154 43.49 12.71 1.06
C GLU A 1154 43.05 12.06 2.37
N MET A 1155 41.91 12.49 2.94
CA MET A 1155 41.30 11.83 4.09
C MET A 1155 40.91 10.38 3.78
N ASN A 1156 40.24 10.13 2.65
CA ASN A 1156 39.85 8.77 2.24
C ASN A 1156 41.07 7.87 1.95
N ARG A 1157 42.12 8.43 1.34
CA ARG A 1157 43.40 7.71 1.16
C ARG A 1157 44.07 7.40 2.49
N TYR A 1158 44.02 8.32 3.45
CA TYR A 1158 44.54 8.09 4.80
C TYR A 1158 43.74 7.01 5.53
N ARG A 1159 42.40 7.06 5.46
CA ARG A 1159 41.48 6.09 6.06
C ARG A 1159 41.78 4.66 5.64
N GLY A 1160 41.96 4.41 4.34
CA GLY A 1160 42.13 3.05 3.82
C GLY A 1160 40.90 2.18 4.12
N GLU A 1161 41.10 1.03 4.75
CA GLU A 1161 40.05 0.07 5.13
C GLU A 1161 39.36 0.39 6.46
N GLU A 1162 39.78 1.43 7.19
CA GLU A 1162 39.14 1.82 8.44
C GLU A 1162 37.75 2.44 8.21
N SER A 1163 36.83 2.27 9.16
CA SER A 1163 35.51 2.89 9.08
C SER A 1163 35.58 4.40 9.34
N ARG A 1164 34.62 5.14 8.77
CA ARG A 1164 34.38 6.54 9.13
C ARG A 1164 33.71 6.59 10.50
N ARG A 1165 34.21 7.43 11.40
CA ARG A 1165 33.74 7.51 12.79
C ARG A 1165 32.69 8.57 13.01
N ASP A 1166 32.79 9.67 12.27
CA ASP A 1166 31.91 10.83 12.41
C ASP A 1166 31.58 11.49 11.07
N ASP A 1167 30.71 12.50 11.12
CA ASP A 1167 30.42 13.40 10.01
C ASP A 1167 31.66 14.18 9.58
N VAL A 1168 31.77 14.49 8.29
CA VAL A 1168 32.93 15.22 7.77
C VAL A 1168 32.48 16.55 7.19
N SER A 1169 32.75 17.63 7.92
CA SER A 1169 32.43 18.97 7.47
C SER A 1169 33.62 19.92 7.50
N VAL A 1170 33.82 20.63 6.40
CA VAL A 1170 34.88 21.62 6.22
C VAL A 1170 34.37 22.78 5.39
N ILE A 1171 34.51 24.01 5.90
CA ILE A 1171 34.24 25.23 5.15
C ILE A 1171 35.57 25.94 4.93
N GLY A 1172 35.86 26.30 3.68
CA GLY A 1172 37.00 27.16 3.39
C GLY A 1172 36.66 28.24 2.36
N PHE A 1173 37.26 29.42 2.53
CA PHE A 1173 37.00 30.57 1.68
C PHE A 1173 38.20 31.52 1.58
N GLU A 1174 38.17 32.33 0.54
CA GLU A 1174 39.12 33.41 0.27
C GLU A 1174 38.32 34.70 0.06
N LEU A 1175 38.70 35.78 0.73
CA LEU A 1175 38.09 37.09 0.53
C LEU A 1175 38.86 37.86 -0.55
N SER A 1176 38.13 38.46 -1.47
CA SER A 1176 38.64 39.22 -2.62
C SER A 1176 39.12 40.61 -2.25
#